data_AF-A0A7X8KVB4-F1
#
_entry.id   AF-A0A7X8KVB4-F1
#
_cell.length_a   1.000
_cell.length_b   1.000
_cell.length_c   1.000
_cell.angle_alpha   90.00
_cell.angle_beta   90.00
_cell.angle_gamma   90.00
#
_symmetry.space_group_name_H-M   'P 1'
#
loop_
_entity.id
_entity.type
_entity.pdbx_description
1 polymer ?
#
loop_
_entity_poly.entity_id
_entity_poly.type
_entity_poly.pdbx_seq_one_letter_code
_entity_poly.pdbx_strand_id
1 'polypeptide(L)'
;MSFRKTIAVILSILLVAGSLGGCNSETAVNTLSEVNKEDEKYKDLQPPKTGPVGEWDIPIPEINPLGSQDLYYSTHYNELESHGVNYIDNFVENNITLNGETWTLEVEDPSGAPLYFLKKYAEQNKMKIFSSYYGDRLTFQLAKDEDSLWWGDAQADNNGYRLTVVKELRVPVGKEKKFTLADLDPEVDEISFVTSSSGEKFQSAALKLPDGELNLTIHGNNSSSMVTRRIYKSYQFSAHKSKEFVIDDLPQGQGDLTWEFSWRDNSKPSEFSFMLAELQDLPSVKLGDELGALKVCGVPFGDVVVEPQDGLEISHIDDYSIEGDLTPEGDTLFWLPSGLWNLVLTDLTAGLTGSTTRLVPVNAGEITTLTLPTSLKTAYTNLNTIFAEPEDLTGGITILETKDSGSQATISLEVNDPQKRDVFPTIENTVITEGGKEVEITDITRQITPPSVVLVLDSSGSMKKEMAATLEAAKEFINNLPDNSYIKVIDFDSRVKVLPGETKEDVIKSLSSVVAEGSTVLFDATLEGLRQLADKARPTLVVFADGADSSLDGQGVGSRADKRQVLEKIEEANIPVFTIGFGENPDATAMKEFAAASGGRYFSAKDEKALTEVFTAISGTFGNSFVMTYNRPKEASFTETPVISLVLDVSGSMDTDPAEEEGCDFRIDKTKKLFHDFILKLPENYLTQLISFQTSVVGSPIIKLGQITTQDKGQLLQSLGELKAYGGTPILRALTIAYENIRAVPSNKKAIVFLTDAALEVDEDEKAEFEKIIAQIKEDNIAVLWAGIGVEEHKEAFAKAASLSEGSYVVTENAEGLQASLNDLLASIEKMNTTQELPLTIQINDKDPTGSLLSYATTEYVNFTAPPKSGEIIAPDVTQISTGTPLKRYDSQTAALVTGTGIPGMDTILTKRIPINSQTSNKAMELTVKEAYYFSKFKGLEPPANKQFLALELQLKNITPDKIPYLIPSFSSHFYVNINNEGSYPASQATWLTETPLSLPGEPEVTLSPKEDLTGTLVFVIPDEPVTQTSLHFYDLGYEHIHLPLIGKMDKTFQQLDELPVKAPAKITDAFSIAVTASKLVDKVDIYPTKERNDLLYQIVEADFTTKVQALLDIQPHERLWLRIHTANGPLLTKMSEVTNVMPFGFASPVMLAPSSINK
;
A
#
# COMPACT_ATOMS: atom_id res chain seq x y z
N MET A 1 32.40 -40.11 -29.62
CA MET A 1 32.76 -41.52 -29.86
C MET A 1 33.84 -41.94 -28.87
N SER A 2 33.53 -42.94 -28.02
CA SER A 2 34.45 -43.72 -27.15
C SER A 2 35.19 -42.93 -26.04
N PHE A 3 34.73 -42.83 -24.78
CA PHE A 3 34.48 -43.85 -23.74
C PHE A 3 35.72 -44.67 -23.31
N ARG A 4 35.93 -44.70 -21.98
CA ARG A 4 36.66 -45.70 -21.16
C ARG A 4 38.18 -45.45 -21.06
N LYS A 5 38.85 -45.48 -19.90
CA LYS A 5 38.58 -46.25 -18.66
C LYS A 5 39.63 -45.87 -17.59
N THR A 6 39.18 -45.84 -16.32
CA THR A 6 39.91 -46.21 -15.09
C THR A 6 40.95 -45.25 -14.48
N ILE A 7 40.66 -44.74 -13.27
CA ILE A 7 41.44 -44.84 -12.00
C ILE A 7 41.13 -43.60 -11.13
N ALA A 8 40.29 -43.77 -10.09
CA ALA A 8 40.32 -42.99 -8.86
C ALA A 8 39.50 -43.74 -7.80
N VAL A 9 40.12 -44.73 -7.18
CA VAL A 9 39.66 -45.39 -5.96
C VAL A 9 40.70 -45.05 -4.89
N ILE A 10 40.21 -44.76 -3.69
CA ILE A 10 40.92 -44.58 -2.41
C ILE A 10 41.49 -43.17 -2.15
N LEU A 11 40.71 -42.32 -1.49
CA LEU A 11 40.95 -41.79 -0.13
C LEU A 11 39.93 -40.70 0.18
N SER A 12 38.98 -40.95 1.09
CA SER A 12 38.38 -39.99 2.05
C SER A 12 37.24 -40.70 2.79
N ILE A 13 37.59 -41.37 3.89
CA ILE A 13 36.64 -41.84 4.90
C ILE A 13 36.62 -40.77 6.01
N LEU A 14 35.39 -40.47 6.46
CA LEU A 14 34.93 -39.69 7.63
C LEU A 14 34.44 -38.25 7.37
N LEU A 15 33.19 -38.07 7.82
CA LEU A 15 32.43 -36.83 8.08
C LEU A 15 31.70 -36.18 6.91
N VAL A 16 30.56 -36.77 6.49
CA VAL A 16 29.30 -36.04 6.24
C VAL A 16 28.14 -37.01 6.53
N ALA A 17 27.47 -36.81 7.66
CA ALA A 17 26.10 -37.28 7.89
C ALA A 17 25.26 -36.02 8.09
N GLY A 18 24.28 -35.82 7.22
CA GLY A 18 23.36 -34.69 7.28
C GLY A 18 23.22 -33.99 5.94
N SER A 19 22.00 -34.11 5.40
CA SER A 19 21.34 -33.29 4.38
C SER A 19 21.71 -33.44 2.89
N LEU A 20 20.66 -33.84 2.15
CA LEU A 20 20.31 -33.49 0.77
C LEU A 20 20.98 -34.27 -0.39
N GLY A 21 20.28 -35.31 -0.86
CA GLY A 21 20.02 -35.50 -2.30
C GLY A 21 18.52 -35.25 -2.52
N GLY A 22 18.06 -34.43 -3.46
CA GLY A 22 18.59 -34.21 -4.80
C GLY A 22 18.01 -35.25 -5.76
N CYS A 23 16.67 -35.26 -5.93
CA CYS A 23 15.99 -36.09 -6.93
C CYS A 23 16.20 -35.50 -8.33
N ASN A 24 17.25 -35.95 -9.01
CA ASN A 24 17.28 -35.97 -10.46
C ASN A 24 16.82 -37.35 -10.96
N SER A 25 16.04 -37.30 -12.02
CA SER A 25 15.33 -38.37 -12.70
C SER A 25 16.25 -39.45 -13.28
N GLU A 26 16.61 -40.47 -12.48
CA GLU A 26 17.00 -41.79 -13.02
C GLU A 26 17.00 -42.94 -11.98
N THR A 27 16.49 -42.74 -10.76
CA THR A 27 16.35 -43.79 -9.73
C THR A 27 14.92 -44.35 -9.56
N ALA A 28 13.99 -43.98 -10.44
CA ALA A 28 12.60 -44.48 -10.45
C ALA A 28 12.44 -45.93 -10.97
N VAL A 29 13.47 -46.78 -10.88
CA VAL A 29 13.41 -48.19 -11.33
C VAL A 29 13.65 -49.19 -10.20
N ASN A 30 13.90 -48.76 -8.95
CA ASN A 30 14.12 -49.69 -7.83
C ASN A 30 13.21 -49.52 -6.59
N THR A 31 12.04 -48.89 -6.74
CA THR A 31 10.95 -48.96 -5.73
C THR A 31 9.93 -50.09 -5.98
N LEU A 32 10.18 -50.97 -6.96
CA LEU A 32 9.38 -52.19 -7.18
C LEU A 32 9.61 -53.30 -6.14
N SER A 33 10.35 -53.02 -5.05
CA SER A 33 10.63 -54.01 -3.99
C SER A 33 9.94 -53.75 -2.64
N GLU A 34 9.24 -52.62 -2.47
CA GLU A 34 8.42 -52.36 -1.26
C GLU A 34 6.93 -52.66 -1.46
N VAL A 35 6.41 -52.48 -2.68
CA VAL A 35 5.02 -52.88 -3.03
C VAL A 35 4.79 -54.39 -2.82
N ASN A 36 5.84 -55.21 -2.97
CA ASN A 36 5.74 -56.66 -2.79
C ASN A 36 5.77 -57.13 -1.31
N LYS A 37 6.05 -56.27 -0.32
CA LYS A 37 6.15 -56.67 1.10
C LYS A 37 4.83 -56.52 1.89
N GLU A 38 3.98 -55.54 1.56
CA GLU A 38 2.64 -55.45 2.16
C GLU A 38 1.75 -56.60 1.70
N ASP A 39 1.77 -56.94 0.41
CA ASP A 39 0.96 -58.03 -0.15
C ASP A 39 1.35 -59.42 0.40
N GLU A 40 2.61 -59.63 0.84
CA GLU A 40 3.02 -60.88 1.51
C GLU A 40 2.46 -61.01 2.93
N LYS A 41 2.32 -59.91 3.68
CA LYS A 41 1.79 -59.89 5.06
C LYS A 41 0.29 -60.21 5.12
N TYR A 42 -0.43 -59.92 4.04
CA TYR A 42 -1.89 -60.02 3.97
C TYR A 42 -2.40 -61.10 3.00
N LYS A 43 -1.51 -61.98 2.51
CA LYS A 43 -1.80 -63.01 1.50
C LYS A 43 -2.76 -64.11 1.97
N ASP A 44 -2.79 -64.37 3.28
CA ASP A 44 -3.61 -65.41 3.91
C ASP A 44 -4.90 -64.85 4.56
N LEU A 45 -5.19 -63.55 4.38
CA LEU A 45 -6.44 -62.95 4.85
C LEU A 45 -7.64 -63.53 4.11
N GLN A 46 -8.73 -63.79 4.82
CA GLN A 46 -10.03 -64.10 4.21
C GLN A 46 -10.78 -62.79 3.95
N PRO A 47 -10.84 -62.27 2.72
CA PRO A 47 -11.60 -61.07 2.45
C PRO A 47 -13.10 -61.30 2.66
N PRO A 48 -13.89 -60.23 2.81
CA PRO A 48 -15.35 -60.30 2.78
C PRO A 48 -15.86 -61.08 1.57
N LYS A 49 -17.01 -61.74 1.72
CA LYS A 49 -17.67 -62.41 0.59
C LYS A 49 -18.18 -61.37 -0.40
N THR A 50 -17.92 -61.58 -1.68
CA THR A 50 -18.44 -60.75 -2.78
C THR A 50 -19.37 -61.55 -3.70
N GLY A 51 -20.27 -60.87 -4.38
CA GLY A 51 -21.24 -61.44 -5.30
C GLY A 51 -21.51 -60.54 -6.51
N PRO A 52 -22.30 -61.00 -7.49
CA PRO A 52 -22.74 -60.13 -8.59
C PRO A 52 -23.67 -59.02 -8.07
N VAL A 53 -23.69 -57.87 -8.75
CA VAL A 53 -24.67 -56.82 -8.48
C VAL A 53 -26.07 -57.34 -8.86
N GLY A 54 -26.93 -57.49 -7.87
CA GLY A 54 -28.33 -57.94 -8.01
C GLY A 54 -29.33 -56.78 -7.90
N GLU A 55 -30.61 -57.11 -7.70
CA GLU A 55 -31.64 -56.12 -7.34
C GLU A 55 -31.52 -55.77 -5.85
N TRP A 56 -31.60 -54.49 -5.52
CA TRP A 56 -31.56 -53.97 -4.14
C TRP A 56 -32.93 -53.36 -3.79
N ASP A 57 -33.29 -53.38 -2.50
CA ASP A 57 -34.50 -52.73 -1.96
C ASP A 57 -34.36 -51.20 -1.87
N ILE A 58 -33.13 -50.68 -2.00
CA ILE A 58 -32.77 -49.26 -2.04
C ILE A 58 -31.99 -48.99 -3.34
N PRO A 59 -31.81 -47.71 -3.75
CA PRO A 59 -30.93 -47.38 -4.88
C PRO A 59 -29.54 -48.00 -4.73
N ILE A 60 -28.95 -48.49 -5.82
CA ILE A 60 -27.63 -49.15 -5.80
C ILE A 60 -26.53 -48.06 -5.85
N PRO A 61 -25.64 -47.96 -4.85
CA PRO A 61 -24.51 -47.04 -4.91
C PRO A 61 -23.48 -47.49 -5.94
N GLU A 62 -22.79 -46.53 -6.57
CA GLU A 62 -21.70 -46.85 -7.49
C GLU A 62 -20.50 -47.48 -6.76
N ILE A 63 -20.22 -46.98 -5.56
CA ILE A 63 -19.21 -47.56 -4.67
C ILE A 63 -19.87 -48.73 -3.93
N ASN A 64 -19.77 -49.93 -4.50
CA ASN A 64 -20.39 -51.14 -3.99
C ASN A 64 -19.36 -52.30 -3.92
N PRO A 65 -18.54 -52.37 -2.86
CA PRO A 65 -17.44 -53.33 -2.76
C PRO A 65 -17.85 -54.81 -2.68
N LEU A 66 -19.07 -55.13 -2.21
CA LEU A 66 -19.54 -56.52 -2.08
C LEU A 66 -20.48 -56.98 -3.22
N GLY A 67 -21.03 -56.04 -4.00
CA GLY A 67 -21.94 -56.30 -5.11
C GLY A 67 -23.40 -56.52 -4.70
N SER A 68 -23.69 -57.56 -3.91
CA SER A 68 -25.06 -57.94 -3.52
C SER A 68 -25.48 -57.36 -2.16
N GLN A 69 -26.73 -56.92 -2.02
CA GLN A 69 -27.21 -56.25 -0.79
C GLN A 69 -27.21 -57.18 0.44
N ASP A 70 -27.50 -58.47 0.24
CA ASP A 70 -27.55 -59.50 1.30
C ASP A 70 -26.17 -59.85 1.90
N LEU A 71 -25.08 -59.33 1.32
CA LEU A 71 -23.73 -59.47 1.83
C LEU A 71 -23.34 -58.37 2.82
N TYR A 72 -24.13 -57.29 2.90
CA TYR A 72 -23.97 -56.25 3.92
C TYR A 72 -24.74 -56.64 5.18
N TYR A 73 -24.18 -56.35 6.34
CA TYR A 73 -24.85 -56.58 7.62
C TYR A 73 -26.08 -55.67 7.77
N SER A 74 -25.95 -54.42 7.34
CA SER A 74 -27.06 -53.48 7.23
C SER A 74 -26.79 -52.48 6.09
N THR A 75 -27.87 -51.98 5.49
CA THR A 75 -27.82 -50.93 4.45
C THR A 75 -28.88 -49.89 4.75
N HIS A 76 -28.51 -48.61 4.72
CA HIS A 76 -29.41 -47.49 4.84
C HIS A 76 -29.19 -46.51 3.69
N TYR A 77 -30.25 -45.84 3.24
CA TYR A 77 -30.21 -44.85 2.16
C TYR A 77 -31.03 -43.64 2.57
N ASN A 78 -30.46 -42.46 2.38
CA ASN A 78 -31.13 -41.17 2.47
C ASN A 78 -30.94 -40.42 1.15
N GLU A 79 -32.03 -39.81 0.66
CA GLU A 79 -32.02 -39.07 -0.60
C GLU A 79 -31.20 -37.77 -0.50
N LEU A 80 -31.17 -37.16 0.68
CA LEU A 80 -30.33 -36.01 1.00
C LEU A 80 -29.87 -36.09 2.47
N GLU A 81 -28.56 -36.18 2.69
CA GLU A 81 -27.95 -36.18 4.02
C GLU A 81 -26.60 -35.46 3.97
N SER A 82 -26.25 -34.76 5.05
CA SER A 82 -24.94 -34.14 5.23
C SER A 82 -23.99 -35.09 5.96
N HIS A 83 -22.79 -35.30 5.44
CA HIS A 83 -21.76 -36.17 6.03
C HIS A 83 -20.41 -35.46 6.11
N GLY A 84 -19.87 -35.33 7.33
CA GLY A 84 -18.56 -34.70 7.55
C GLY A 84 -17.39 -35.66 7.28
N VAL A 85 -16.45 -35.24 6.45
CA VAL A 85 -15.27 -36.03 6.06
C VAL A 85 -13.98 -35.30 6.37
N ASN A 86 -13.05 -36.00 7.03
CA ASN A 86 -11.70 -35.52 7.32
C ASN A 86 -10.68 -36.41 6.63
N TYR A 87 -9.82 -35.83 5.80
CA TYR A 87 -8.77 -36.56 5.10
C TYR A 87 -7.53 -35.69 4.87
N ILE A 88 -6.41 -36.34 4.59
CA ILE A 88 -5.15 -35.69 4.22
C ILE A 88 -4.90 -35.90 2.73
N ASP A 89 -4.71 -34.82 2.00
CA ASP A 89 -4.28 -34.80 0.60
C ASP A 89 -3.08 -33.87 0.44
N ASN A 90 -2.02 -34.33 -0.24
CA ASN A 90 -0.77 -33.58 -0.40
C ASN A 90 -0.22 -32.95 0.91
N PHE A 91 -0.27 -33.68 2.02
CA PHE A 91 0.16 -33.23 3.36
C PHE A 91 -0.70 -32.09 3.97
N VAL A 92 -1.86 -31.80 3.40
CA VAL A 92 -2.83 -30.81 3.88
C VAL A 92 -4.05 -31.55 4.44
N GLU A 93 -4.51 -31.16 5.63
CA GLU A 93 -5.72 -31.67 6.26
C GLU A 93 -6.95 -30.95 5.73
N ASN A 94 -7.87 -31.71 5.13
CA ASN A 94 -9.11 -31.21 4.58
C ASN A 94 -10.26 -31.67 5.47
N ASN A 95 -11.12 -30.72 5.84
CA ASN A 95 -12.36 -30.98 6.55
C ASN A 95 -13.50 -30.41 5.71
N ILE A 96 -14.28 -31.32 5.12
CA ILE A 96 -15.37 -30.99 4.21
C ILE A 96 -16.67 -31.59 4.71
N THR A 97 -17.78 -30.92 4.39
CA THR A 97 -19.13 -31.47 4.55
C THR A 97 -19.62 -31.87 3.18
N LEU A 98 -19.90 -33.16 3.02
CA LEU A 98 -20.49 -33.70 1.80
C LEU A 98 -22.00 -33.62 1.89
N ASN A 99 -22.68 -33.23 0.81
CA ASN A 99 -24.13 -33.17 0.76
C ASN A 99 -24.66 -33.90 -0.49
N GLY A 100 -25.54 -34.89 -0.29
CA GLY A 100 -26.16 -35.58 -1.41
C GLY A 100 -26.82 -36.91 -1.03
N GLU A 101 -27.07 -37.74 -2.04
CA GLU A 101 -27.57 -39.10 -1.86
C GLU A 101 -26.54 -39.87 -1.03
N THR A 102 -26.95 -40.44 0.10
CA THR A 102 -26.05 -41.05 1.06
C THR A 102 -26.46 -42.49 1.36
N TRP A 103 -25.50 -43.40 1.29
CA TRP A 103 -25.64 -44.79 1.67
C TRP A 103 -24.75 -45.10 2.87
N THR A 104 -25.31 -45.70 3.90
CA THR A 104 -24.51 -46.31 4.98
C THR A 104 -24.51 -47.82 4.81
N LEU A 105 -23.34 -48.41 4.61
CA LEU A 105 -23.13 -49.83 4.36
C LEU A 105 -22.27 -50.43 5.48
N GLU A 106 -22.83 -51.33 6.28
CA GLU A 106 -22.06 -52.04 7.31
C GLU A 106 -21.53 -53.37 6.76
N VAL A 107 -20.21 -53.55 6.80
CA VAL A 107 -19.51 -54.71 6.27
C VAL A 107 -18.86 -55.48 7.41
N GLU A 108 -19.15 -56.78 7.48
CA GLU A 108 -18.43 -57.72 8.34
C GLU A 108 -17.16 -58.20 7.60
N ASP A 109 -15.99 -57.97 8.20
CA ASP A 109 -14.71 -58.40 7.64
C ASP A 109 -13.97 -59.32 8.63
N PRO A 110 -13.98 -60.65 8.41
CA PRO A 110 -13.34 -61.60 9.31
C PRO A 110 -11.81 -61.68 9.15
N SER A 111 -11.21 -60.90 8.25
CA SER A 111 -9.77 -60.95 7.97
C SER A 111 -8.90 -60.47 9.13
N GLY A 112 -9.42 -59.58 9.98
CA GLY A 112 -8.63 -58.85 10.98
C GLY A 112 -7.84 -57.67 10.40
N ALA A 113 -8.07 -57.30 9.14
CA ALA A 113 -7.56 -56.09 8.50
C ALA A 113 -8.67 -55.41 7.67
N PRO A 114 -9.72 -54.89 8.33
CA PRO A 114 -11.00 -54.54 7.70
C PRO A 114 -10.92 -53.58 6.51
N LEU A 115 -10.00 -52.62 6.50
CA LEU A 115 -9.87 -51.65 5.40
C LEU A 115 -8.98 -52.12 4.25
N TYR A 116 -8.25 -53.24 4.41
CA TYR A 116 -7.31 -53.71 3.39
C TYR A 116 -8.02 -54.13 2.11
N PHE A 117 -9.12 -54.90 2.24
CA PHE A 117 -9.95 -55.29 1.11
C PHE A 117 -10.53 -54.07 0.39
N LEU A 118 -11.08 -53.11 1.15
CA LEU A 118 -11.67 -51.89 0.60
C LEU A 118 -10.63 -51.01 -0.11
N LYS A 119 -9.42 -50.88 0.44
CA LYS A 119 -8.30 -50.19 -0.19
C LYS A 119 -7.95 -50.81 -1.55
N LYS A 120 -7.85 -52.15 -1.62
CA LYS A 120 -7.60 -52.86 -2.89
C LYS A 120 -8.75 -52.68 -3.88
N TYR A 121 -10.00 -52.66 -3.43
CA TYR A 121 -11.16 -52.35 -4.26
C TYR A 121 -11.05 -50.93 -4.86
N ALA A 122 -10.72 -49.93 -4.05
CA ALA A 122 -10.54 -48.55 -4.50
C ALA A 122 -9.37 -48.41 -5.50
N GLU A 123 -8.23 -49.06 -5.24
CA GLU A 123 -7.08 -49.12 -6.15
C GLU A 123 -7.44 -49.76 -7.51
N GLN A 124 -8.15 -50.89 -7.50
CA GLN A 124 -8.57 -51.60 -8.72
C GLN A 124 -9.54 -50.77 -9.58
N ASN A 125 -10.38 -49.96 -8.94
CA ASN A 125 -11.32 -49.07 -9.61
C ASN A 125 -10.75 -47.66 -9.87
N LYS A 126 -9.43 -47.45 -9.68
CA LYS A 126 -8.71 -46.20 -9.94
C LYS A 126 -9.31 -44.99 -9.20
N MET A 127 -9.81 -45.22 -8.00
CA MET A 127 -10.32 -44.15 -7.13
C MET A 127 -9.15 -43.35 -6.55
N LYS A 128 -9.34 -42.05 -6.34
CA LYS A 128 -8.38 -41.22 -5.62
C LYS A 128 -8.49 -41.56 -4.14
N ILE A 129 -7.46 -42.18 -3.57
CA ILE A 129 -7.43 -42.56 -2.15
C ILE A 129 -6.71 -41.46 -1.37
N PHE A 130 -7.31 -41.02 -0.28
CA PHE A 130 -6.75 -40.04 0.61
C PHE A 130 -6.10 -40.69 1.84
N SER A 131 -5.10 -40.02 2.40
CA SER A 131 -4.48 -40.44 3.66
C SER A 131 -5.31 -39.99 4.86
N SER A 132 -5.15 -40.65 6.01
CA SER A 132 -5.82 -40.31 7.27
C SER A 132 -4.81 -40.33 8.42
N TYR A 133 -5.09 -39.59 9.50
CA TYR A 133 -4.25 -39.59 10.71
C TYR A 133 -4.25 -40.94 11.44
N TYR A 134 -5.37 -41.66 11.36
CA TYR A 134 -5.60 -42.90 12.08
C TYR A 134 -5.79 -44.04 11.09
N GLY A 135 -5.05 -45.14 11.29
CA GLY A 135 -5.09 -46.31 10.40
C GLY A 135 -6.41 -47.09 10.40
N ASP A 136 -7.44 -46.58 11.08
CA ASP A 136 -8.79 -47.13 11.16
C ASP A 136 -9.81 -46.38 10.29
N ARG A 137 -9.40 -45.39 9.48
CA ARG A 137 -10.25 -44.69 8.51
C ARG A 137 -9.66 -44.72 7.11
N LEU A 138 -10.50 -44.91 6.09
CA LEU A 138 -10.13 -44.89 4.67
C LEU A 138 -11.14 -44.03 3.89
N THR A 139 -10.66 -42.94 3.31
CA THR A 139 -11.46 -42.03 2.49
C THR A 139 -10.97 -42.09 1.04
N PHE A 140 -11.89 -42.12 0.09
CA PHE A 140 -11.56 -42.14 -1.34
C PHE A 140 -12.68 -41.53 -2.17
N GLN A 141 -12.35 -41.14 -3.40
CA GLN A 141 -13.23 -40.43 -4.30
C GLN A 141 -13.18 -41.03 -5.70
N LEU A 142 -14.34 -41.06 -6.37
CA LEU A 142 -14.55 -41.54 -7.73
C LEU A 142 -15.36 -40.51 -8.52
N ALA A 143 -14.72 -39.88 -9.51
CA ALA A 143 -15.40 -39.14 -10.55
C ALA A 143 -15.76 -40.11 -11.69
N LYS A 144 -16.96 -40.70 -11.64
CA LYS A 144 -17.40 -41.68 -12.65
C LYS A 144 -17.94 -41.01 -13.91
N ASP A 145 -18.72 -39.96 -13.73
CA ASP A 145 -19.32 -39.17 -14.79
C ASP A 145 -19.07 -37.67 -14.54
N GLU A 146 -19.49 -36.84 -15.48
CA GLU A 146 -19.20 -35.40 -15.43
C GLU A 146 -20.05 -34.65 -14.39
N ASP A 147 -21.18 -35.23 -13.97
CA ASP A 147 -22.23 -34.58 -13.19
C ASP A 147 -22.30 -35.08 -11.74
N SER A 148 -21.55 -36.13 -11.38
CA SER A 148 -21.54 -36.68 -10.04
C SER A 148 -20.13 -37.01 -9.54
N LEU A 149 -19.96 -36.77 -8.24
CA LEU A 149 -18.75 -37.10 -7.51
C LEU A 149 -19.11 -38.06 -6.39
N TRP A 150 -18.52 -39.25 -6.42
CA TRP A 150 -18.79 -40.29 -5.44
C TRP A 150 -17.68 -40.33 -4.41
N TRP A 151 -18.03 -40.20 -3.14
CA TRP A 151 -17.14 -40.34 -2.01
C TRP A 151 -17.41 -41.65 -1.29
N GLY A 152 -16.34 -42.32 -0.86
CA GLY A 152 -16.39 -43.41 0.09
C GLY A 152 -15.59 -43.05 1.31
N ASP A 153 -16.22 -43.06 2.48
CA ASP A 153 -15.60 -42.78 3.77
C ASP A 153 -15.87 -43.95 4.71
N ALA A 154 -14.85 -44.74 4.99
CA ALA A 154 -14.97 -45.96 5.77
C ALA A 154 -14.26 -45.83 7.13
N GLN A 155 -14.96 -46.22 8.19
CA GLN A 155 -14.42 -46.33 9.54
C GLN A 155 -14.42 -47.80 9.97
N ALA A 156 -13.25 -48.33 10.33
CA ALA A 156 -13.08 -49.68 10.85
C ALA A 156 -13.56 -49.81 12.28
N ASP A 157 -14.07 -50.99 12.62
CA ASP A 157 -14.37 -51.42 13.97
C ASP A 157 -13.83 -52.84 14.25
N ASN A 158 -14.23 -53.44 15.37
CA ASN A 158 -13.74 -54.77 15.77
C ASN A 158 -14.28 -55.93 14.89
N ASN A 159 -15.34 -55.70 14.12
CA ASN A 159 -16.05 -56.73 13.34
C ASN A 159 -15.92 -56.50 11.82
N GLY A 160 -15.45 -55.34 11.40
CA GLY A 160 -15.31 -54.99 10.00
C GLY A 160 -15.16 -53.49 9.82
N TYR A 161 -16.04 -52.89 9.02
CA TYR A 161 -16.09 -51.44 8.82
C TYR A 161 -17.49 -50.95 8.46
N ARG A 162 -17.77 -49.69 8.79
CA ARG A 162 -18.89 -48.93 8.25
C ARG A 162 -18.38 -48.09 7.10
N LEU A 163 -18.95 -48.26 5.91
CA LEU A 163 -18.68 -47.44 4.73
C LEU A 163 -19.86 -46.50 4.48
N THR A 164 -19.61 -45.21 4.59
CA THR A 164 -20.54 -44.18 4.09
C THR A 164 -20.16 -43.85 2.66
N VAL A 165 -21.11 -44.01 1.74
CA VAL A 165 -20.98 -43.58 0.35
C VAL A 165 -21.83 -42.34 0.17
N VAL A 166 -21.27 -41.27 -0.39
CA VAL A 166 -22.01 -40.05 -0.70
C VAL A 166 -21.85 -39.75 -2.18
N LYS A 167 -22.95 -39.48 -2.86
CA LYS A 167 -22.95 -38.99 -4.25
C LYS A 167 -23.33 -37.52 -4.24
N GLU A 168 -22.36 -36.67 -4.49
CA GLU A 168 -22.57 -35.23 -4.63
C GLU A 168 -22.87 -34.86 -6.08
N LEU A 169 -23.73 -33.85 -6.24
CA LEU A 169 -23.89 -33.20 -7.52
C LEU A 169 -22.61 -32.41 -7.84
N ARG A 170 -22.16 -32.51 -9.09
CA ARG A 170 -21.03 -31.75 -9.62
C ARG A 170 -21.48 -30.94 -10.82
N VAL A 171 -21.04 -29.69 -10.89
CA VAL A 171 -21.19 -28.89 -12.11
C VAL A 171 -19.85 -28.87 -12.85
N PRO A 172 -19.78 -29.44 -14.07
CA PRO A 172 -18.55 -29.38 -14.86
C PRO A 172 -18.26 -27.96 -15.36
N VAL A 173 -17.00 -27.55 -15.27
CA VAL A 173 -16.53 -26.25 -15.79
C VAL A 173 -16.79 -26.16 -17.30
N GLY A 174 -17.29 -25.00 -17.73
CA GLY A 174 -17.59 -24.65 -19.12
C GLY A 174 -18.91 -25.20 -19.65
N LYS A 175 -19.75 -25.86 -18.83
CA LYS A 175 -21.07 -26.35 -19.24
C LYS A 175 -22.17 -25.72 -18.39
N GLU A 176 -23.21 -25.23 -19.05
CA GLU A 176 -24.42 -24.74 -18.39
C GLU A 176 -25.26 -25.91 -17.86
N LYS A 177 -25.52 -25.90 -16.55
CA LYS A 177 -26.40 -26.85 -15.87
C LYS A 177 -27.72 -26.18 -15.54
N LYS A 178 -28.82 -26.78 -15.98
CA LYS A 178 -30.18 -26.33 -15.70
C LYS A 178 -30.77 -27.11 -14.52
N PHE A 179 -31.42 -26.39 -13.61
CA PHE A 179 -32.10 -26.89 -12.43
C PHE A 179 -33.59 -26.59 -12.53
N THR A 180 -34.43 -27.63 -12.58
CA THR A 180 -35.89 -27.50 -12.62
C THR A 180 -36.45 -27.89 -11.26
N LEU A 181 -37.00 -26.91 -10.53
CA LEU A 181 -37.34 -27.10 -9.11
C LEU A 181 -38.69 -27.80 -8.88
N ALA A 182 -39.50 -27.93 -9.92
CA ALA A 182 -40.75 -28.70 -9.89
C ALA A 182 -40.50 -30.22 -9.77
N ASP A 183 -39.30 -30.68 -10.11
CA ASP A 183 -38.90 -32.09 -10.07
C ASP A 183 -38.37 -32.52 -8.69
N LEU A 184 -38.18 -31.58 -7.77
CA LEU A 184 -37.70 -31.82 -6.41
C LEU A 184 -38.85 -32.02 -5.42
N ASP A 185 -38.58 -32.74 -4.33
CA ASP A 185 -39.55 -32.88 -3.23
C ASP A 185 -39.97 -31.49 -2.70
N PRO A 186 -41.27 -31.25 -2.43
CA PRO A 186 -41.74 -29.99 -1.86
C PRO A 186 -41.07 -29.56 -0.55
N GLU A 187 -40.51 -30.48 0.24
CA GLU A 187 -39.77 -30.18 1.48
C GLU A 187 -38.35 -29.68 1.22
N VAL A 188 -37.84 -29.75 -0.01
CA VAL A 188 -36.51 -29.26 -0.39
C VAL A 188 -36.55 -27.75 -0.67
N ASP A 189 -35.80 -27.00 0.13
CA ASP A 189 -35.61 -25.56 0.04
C ASP A 189 -34.19 -25.14 -0.39
N GLU A 190 -33.29 -26.11 -0.61
CA GLU A 190 -31.92 -25.90 -1.05
C GLU A 190 -31.40 -26.96 -2.05
N ILE A 191 -30.39 -26.58 -2.84
CA ILE A 191 -29.59 -27.49 -3.69
C ILE A 191 -28.12 -27.16 -3.47
N SER A 192 -27.30 -28.18 -3.26
CA SER A 192 -25.85 -28.03 -3.21
C SER A 192 -25.12 -28.82 -4.30
N PHE A 193 -23.98 -28.30 -4.75
CA PHE A 193 -23.04 -29.00 -5.61
C PHE A 193 -21.61 -28.54 -5.36
N VAL A 194 -20.64 -29.30 -5.86
CA VAL A 194 -19.22 -29.00 -5.73
C VAL A 194 -18.55 -28.65 -7.06
N THR A 195 -17.52 -27.83 -6.99
CA THR A 195 -16.61 -27.50 -8.11
C THR A 195 -15.17 -27.59 -7.64
N SER A 196 -14.26 -27.90 -8.56
CA SER A 196 -12.81 -27.96 -8.27
C SER A 196 -12.07 -26.97 -9.15
N SER A 197 -11.06 -26.31 -8.58
CA SER A 197 -10.15 -25.41 -9.29
C SER A 197 -8.70 -25.86 -9.14
N SER A 198 -7.95 -25.85 -10.24
CA SER A 198 -6.49 -26.04 -10.20
C SER A 198 -5.76 -24.78 -9.68
N GLY A 199 -6.44 -23.63 -9.63
CA GLY A 199 -5.84 -22.34 -9.31
C GLY A 199 -5.02 -21.72 -10.45
N GLU A 200 -5.05 -22.30 -11.65
CA GLU A 200 -4.28 -21.82 -12.81
C GLU A 200 -5.07 -20.87 -13.72
N LYS A 201 -6.41 -20.90 -13.63
CA LYS A 201 -7.32 -20.13 -14.49
C LYS A 201 -8.28 -19.31 -13.66
N PHE A 202 -8.56 -18.10 -14.11
CA PHE A 202 -9.55 -17.22 -13.49
C PHE A 202 -10.95 -17.80 -13.70
N GLN A 203 -11.68 -18.01 -12.62
CA GLN A 203 -13.03 -18.55 -12.62
C GLN A 203 -14.07 -17.42 -12.52
N SER A 204 -15.07 -17.47 -13.40
CA SER A 204 -16.24 -16.59 -13.40
C SER A 204 -17.50 -17.44 -13.56
N ALA A 205 -18.58 -17.09 -12.87
CA ALA A 205 -19.84 -17.81 -12.98
C ALA A 205 -20.95 -16.97 -13.61
N ALA A 206 -21.88 -17.63 -14.28
CA ALA A 206 -23.08 -17.04 -14.83
C ALA A 206 -24.32 -17.75 -14.28
N LEU A 207 -25.34 -16.96 -13.90
CA LEU A 207 -26.63 -17.43 -13.40
C LEU A 207 -27.75 -16.85 -14.27
N LYS A 208 -28.66 -17.71 -14.74
CA LYS A 208 -29.92 -17.31 -15.39
C LYS A 208 -31.09 -17.65 -14.48
N LEU A 209 -31.90 -16.65 -14.16
CA LEU A 209 -33.02 -16.73 -13.23
C LEU A 209 -34.30 -16.15 -13.87
N PRO A 210 -35.16 -16.99 -14.47
CA PRO A 210 -36.36 -16.55 -15.17
C PRO A 210 -37.41 -15.88 -14.26
N ASP A 211 -37.56 -16.35 -13.02
CA ASP A 211 -38.53 -15.89 -12.02
C ASP A 211 -38.01 -16.17 -10.60
N GLY A 212 -38.70 -15.63 -9.57
CA GLY A 212 -38.36 -15.88 -8.17
C GLY A 212 -37.10 -15.16 -7.66
N GLU A 213 -36.64 -15.63 -6.50
CA GLU A 213 -35.44 -15.16 -5.80
C GLU A 213 -34.59 -16.36 -5.39
N LEU A 214 -33.28 -16.15 -5.33
CA LEU A 214 -32.30 -17.19 -5.05
C LEU A 214 -31.19 -16.61 -4.18
N ASN A 215 -30.86 -17.29 -3.08
CA ASN A 215 -29.63 -17.02 -2.35
C ASN A 215 -28.59 -18.04 -2.79
N LEU A 216 -27.35 -17.60 -2.94
CA LEU A 216 -26.20 -18.47 -3.15
C LEU A 216 -25.23 -18.28 -1.99
N THR A 217 -24.85 -19.38 -1.35
CA THR A 217 -23.74 -19.43 -0.40
C THR A 217 -22.64 -20.30 -1.01
N ILE A 218 -21.41 -19.79 -1.01
CA ILE A 218 -20.21 -20.52 -1.43
C ILE A 218 -19.35 -20.70 -0.20
N HIS A 219 -18.92 -21.91 0.08
CA HIS A 219 -18.01 -22.18 1.18
C HIS A 219 -16.92 -23.19 0.83
N GLY A 220 -15.77 -23.05 1.49
CA GLY A 220 -14.62 -23.94 1.35
C GLY A 220 -13.71 -23.85 2.57
N ASN A 221 -13.04 -24.93 2.94
CA ASN A 221 -12.16 -24.95 4.10
C ASN A 221 -10.95 -25.85 3.84
N ASN A 222 -9.77 -25.24 3.78
CA ASN A 222 -8.50 -25.94 3.54
C ASN A 222 -7.51 -25.61 4.67
N SER A 223 -6.99 -26.62 5.37
CA SER A 223 -6.06 -26.43 6.48
C SER A 223 -4.80 -27.26 6.35
N SER A 224 -3.63 -26.67 6.55
CA SER A 224 -2.37 -27.39 6.74
C SER A 224 -1.95 -27.36 8.21
N SER A 225 -0.72 -27.79 8.51
CA SER A 225 -0.23 -27.76 9.90
C SER A 225 -0.10 -26.34 10.47
N MET A 226 0.09 -25.34 9.60
CA MET A 226 0.31 -23.95 9.98
C MET A 226 -0.71 -22.96 9.41
N VAL A 227 -1.40 -23.28 8.31
CA VAL A 227 -2.27 -22.33 7.60
C VAL A 227 -3.68 -22.85 7.46
N THR A 228 -4.68 -22.06 7.84
CA THR A 228 -6.11 -22.37 7.57
C THR A 228 -6.69 -21.31 6.66
N ARG A 229 -7.36 -21.75 5.59
CA ARG A 229 -8.07 -20.92 4.60
C ARG A 229 -9.54 -21.26 4.65
N ARG A 230 -10.38 -20.28 4.97
CA ARG A 230 -11.83 -20.41 4.96
C ARG A 230 -12.41 -19.49 3.90
N ILE A 231 -13.22 -20.06 3.02
CA ILE A 231 -13.97 -19.33 2.02
C ILE A 231 -15.42 -19.32 2.49
N TYR A 232 -16.00 -18.13 2.51
CA TYR A 232 -17.42 -17.91 2.73
C TYR A 232 -17.86 -16.66 1.95
N LYS A 233 -18.74 -16.85 0.97
CA LYS A 233 -19.26 -15.77 0.15
C LYS A 233 -20.76 -16.00 -0.08
N SER A 234 -21.56 -14.93 0.00
CA SER A 234 -23.01 -15.03 -0.20
C SER A 234 -23.52 -13.99 -1.19
N TYR A 235 -24.46 -14.39 -2.03
CA TYR A 235 -25.13 -13.53 -3.01
C TYR A 235 -26.65 -13.69 -2.88
N GLN A 236 -27.37 -12.62 -3.20
CA GLN A 236 -28.82 -12.63 -3.31
C GLN A 236 -29.20 -12.18 -4.71
N PHE A 237 -29.94 -13.03 -5.42
CA PHE A 237 -30.42 -12.80 -6.77
C PHE A 237 -31.94 -12.68 -6.77
N SER A 238 -32.46 -11.75 -7.56
CA SER A 238 -33.90 -11.59 -7.75
C SER A 238 -34.20 -11.42 -9.22
N ALA A 239 -35.08 -12.26 -9.75
CA ALA A 239 -35.54 -12.18 -11.13
C ALA A 239 -36.31 -10.88 -11.41
N HIS A 240 -36.70 -10.14 -10.36
CA HIS A 240 -37.28 -8.81 -10.48
C HIS A 240 -36.23 -7.77 -10.90
N LYS A 241 -34.99 -7.91 -10.40
CA LYS A 241 -33.87 -7.02 -10.72
C LYS A 241 -33.24 -7.32 -12.08
N SER A 242 -32.84 -8.57 -12.30
CA SER A 242 -32.24 -9.03 -13.56
C SER A 242 -32.60 -10.50 -13.81
N LYS A 243 -32.56 -10.92 -15.09
CA LYS A 243 -32.73 -12.32 -15.49
C LYS A 243 -31.40 -13.05 -15.67
N GLU A 244 -30.32 -12.30 -15.82
CA GLU A 244 -28.97 -12.83 -16.00
C GLU A 244 -28.01 -12.10 -15.06
N PHE A 245 -27.15 -12.88 -14.41
CA PHE A 245 -26.14 -12.39 -13.47
C PHE A 245 -24.78 -12.98 -13.83
N VAL A 246 -23.74 -12.17 -13.66
CA VAL A 246 -22.34 -12.61 -13.71
C VAL A 246 -21.73 -12.45 -12.33
N ILE A 247 -20.92 -13.42 -11.93
CA ILE A 247 -20.24 -13.49 -10.65
C ILE A 247 -18.76 -13.55 -10.95
N ASP A 248 -18.14 -12.37 -11.02
CA ASP A 248 -16.72 -12.21 -11.35
C ASP A 248 -15.84 -12.01 -10.10
N ASP A 249 -16.44 -11.80 -8.93
CA ASP A 249 -15.74 -11.61 -7.65
C ASP A 249 -15.64 -12.89 -6.83
N LEU A 250 -15.60 -14.04 -7.51
CA LEU A 250 -15.37 -15.33 -6.87
C LEU A 250 -13.96 -15.37 -6.24
N PRO A 251 -13.81 -15.95 -5.04
CA PRO A 251 -12.49 -16.25 -4.48
C PRO A 251 -11.69 -17.16 -5.41
N GLN A 252 -10.55 -16.66 -5.91
CA GLN A 252 -9.68 -17.38 -6.84
C GLN A 252 -8.62 -18.19 -6.10
N GLY A 253 -8.27 -19.37 -6.62
CA GLY A 253 -7.21 -20.20 -6.08
C GLY A 253 -7.42 -21.70 -6.33
N GLN A 254 -6.47 -22.50 -5.87
CA GLN A 254 -6.56 -23.96 -5.91
C GLN A 254 -7.45 -24.47 -4.77
N GLY A 255 -8.39 -25.36 -5.07
CA GLY A 255 -9.24 -26.01 -4.07
C GLY A 255 -10.61 -26.40 -4.59
N ASP A 256 -11.34 -27.14 -3.77
CA ASP A 256 -12.74 -27.47 -3.99
C ASP A 256 -13.64 -26.43 -3.28
N LEU A 257 -14.76 -26.08 -3.91
CA LEU A 257 -15.78 -25.17 -3.38
C LEU A 257 -17.14 -25.86 -3.40
N THR A 258 -17.88 -25.71 -2.31
CA THR A 258 -19.28 -26.09 -2.22
C THR A 258 -20.16 -24.88 -2.49
N TRP A 259 -21.14 -25.05 -3.36
CA TRP A 259 -22.11 -24.05 -3.77
C TRP A 259 -23.47 -24.51 -3.28
N GLU A 260 -24.18 -23.64 -2.58
CA GLU A 260 -25.49 -23.91 -1.99
C GLU A 260 -26.47 -22.83 -2.44
N PHE A 261 -27.45 -23.23 -3.24
CA PHE A 261 -28.54 -22.38 -3.67
C PHE A 261 -29.77 -22.64 -2.80
N SER A 262 -30.34 -21.59 -2.20
CA SER A 262 -31.54 -21.70 -1.35
C SER A 262 -32.58 -20.64 -1.70
N TRP A 263 -33.84 -20.89 -1.34
CA TRP A 263 -34.97 -19.99 -1.63
C TRP A 263 -36.02 -20.03 -0.51
N ARG A 264 -36.95 -19.07 -0.51
CA ARG A 264 -38.11 -19.07 0.38
C ARG A 264 -39.35 -19.59 -0.33
N ASP A 265 -40.29 -20.19 0.39
CA ASP A 265 -41.52 -20.76 -0.18
C ASP A 265 -42.31 -19.80 -1.08
N ASN A 266 -42.34 -18.50 -0.74
CA ASN A 266 -43.10 -17.49 -1.46
C ASN A 266 -42.32 -16.84 -2.62
N SER A 267 -41.03 -17.13 -2.77
CA SER A 267 -40.18 -16.62 -3.85
C SER A 267 -39.39 -17.72 -4.58
N LYS A 268 -39.73 -19.00 -4.36
CA LYS A 268 -39.13 -20.16 -5.03
C LYS A 268 -39.20 -19.99 -6.56
N PRO A 269 -38.06 -20.02 -7.27
CA PRO A 269 -38.05 -19.92 -8.72
C PRO A 269 -38.57 -21.21 -9.36
N SER A 270 -39.14 -21.12 -10.57
CA SER A 270 -39.56 -22.32 -11.31
C SER A 270 -38.37 -23.17 -11.78
N GLU A 271 -37.32 -22.49 -12.24
CA GLU A 271 -36.05 -23.06 -12.68
C GLU A 271 -34.93 -22.02 -12.59
N PHE A 272 -33.68 -22.46 -12.64
CA PHE A 272 -32.53 -21.60 -12.88
C PHE A 272 -31.44 -22.36 -13.64
N SER A 273 -30.48 -21.65 -14.23
CA SER A 273 -29.33 -22.26 -14.89
C SER A 273 -28.03 -21.63 -14.40
N PHE A 274 -27.02 -22.47 -14.15
CA PHE A 274 -25.72 -22.05 -13.64
C PHE A 274 -24.59 -22.57 -14.53
N MET A 275 -23.56 -21.76 -14.73
CA MET A 275 -22.36 -22.15 -15.45
C MET A 275 -21.13 -21.54 -14.77
N LEU A 276 -20.14 -22.36 -14.45
CA LEU A 276 -18.81 -21.90 -14.05
C LEU A 276 -17.88 -21.95 -15.28
N ALA A 277 -17.17 -20.87 -15.57
CA ALA A 277 -16.25 -20.77 -16.70
C ALA A 277 -14.82 -20.51 -16.20
N GLU A 278 -13.84 -21.09 -16.88
CA GLU A 278 -12.42 -20.76 -16.74
C GLU A 278 -12.00 -19.88 -17.91
N LEU A 279 -11.40 -18.73 -17.61
CA LEU A 279 -11.09 -17.68 -18.58
C LEU A 279 -9.57 -17.63 -18.86
N GLN A 280 -8.91 -16.57 -18.41
CA GLN A 280 -7.48 -16.35 -18.60
C GLN A 280 -6.62 -17.02 -17.51
N ASP A 281 -5.31 -17.01 -17.69
CA ASP A 281 -4.35 -17.50 -16.69
C ASP A 281 -4.38 -16.63 -15.43
N LEU A 282 -4.25 -17.29 -14.27
CA LEU A 282 -3.96 -16.64 -13.00
C LEU A 282 -2.45 -16.60 -12.74
N PRO A 283 -1.96 -15.62 -11.96
CA PRO A 283 -0.61 -15.67 -11.44
C PRO A 283 -0.37 -16.97 -10.65
N SER A 284 0.75 -17.64 -10.94
CA SER A 284 1.08 -18.90 -10.26
C SER A 284 1.38 -18.67 -8.78
N VAL A 285 0.74 -19.45 -7.91
CA VAL A 285 0.95 -19.45 -6.47
C VAL A 285 1.52 -20.79 -6.01
N LYS A 286 2.68 -20.74 -5.36
CA LYS A 286 3.29 -21.88 -4.67
C LYS A 286 2.76 -21.94 -3.23
N LEU A 287 1.80 -22.83 -2.99
CA LEU A 287 1.25 -23.06 -1.66
C LEU A 287 2.27 -23.73 -0.72
N GLY A 288 2.25 -23.36 0.56
CA GLY A 288 3.06 -23.98 1.60
C GLY A 288 2.77 -23.45 3.00
N ASP A 289 3.40 -24.07 4.00
CA ASP A 289 3.25 -23.73 5.42
C ASP A 289 4.14 -22.55 5.85
N GLU A 290 5.18 -22.24 5.07
CA GLU A 290 6.04 -21.09 5.33
C GLU A 290 5.41 -19.81 4.78
N LEU A 291 5.50 -18.71 5.54
CA LEU A 291 5.19 -17.37 5.04
C LEU A 291 6.06 -17.03 3.82
N GLY A 292 5.44 -16.37 2.84
CA GLY A 292 6.14 -15.60 1.82
C GLY A 292 6.28 -14.14 2.24
N ALA A 293 6.82 -13.31 1.34
CA ALA A 293 6.83 -11.87 1.53
C ALA A 293 6.38 -11.13 0.27
N LEU A 294 5.70 -10.00 0.46
CA LEU A 294 5.38 -9.06 -0.61
C LEU A 294 6.14 -7.76 -0.35
N LYS A 295 7.05 -7.40 -1.25
CA LYS A 295 7.75 -6.12 -1.24
C LYS A 295 7.11 -5.19 -2.26
N VAL A 296 6.48 -4.12 -1.80
CA VAL A 296 5.80 -3.10 -2.61
C VAL A 296 6.71 -1.89 -2.78
N CYS A 297 7.06 -1.61 -4.03
CA CYS A 297 7.97 -0.54 -4.40
C CYS A 297 7.23 0.60 -5.10
N GLY A 298 7.72 1.83 -4.88
CA GLY A 298 7.18 3.01 -5.54
C GLY A 298 5.79 3.43 -5.06
N VAL A 299 5.48 3.21 -3.78
CA VAL A 299 4.23 3.69 -3.16
C VAL A 299 4.13 5.21 -3.32
N PRO A 300 3.16 5.71 -4.09
CA PRO A 300 3.14 7.12 -4.50
C PRO A 300 2.63 8.06 -3.41
N PHE A 301 1.81 7.56 -2.49
CA PHE A 301 1.10 8.32 -1.47
C PHE A 301 0.51 7.42 -0.41
N GLY A 302 0.19 8.00 0.75
CA GLY A 302 -0.40 7.30 1.88
C GLY A 302 0.41 6.08 2.31
N ASP A 303 -0.27 5.16 2.97
CA ASP A 303 0.24 3.83 3.24
C ASP A 303 -0.37 2.82 2.26
N VAL A 304 0.19 1.62 2.26
CA VAL A 304 -0.39 0.47 1.59
C VAL A 304 -0.71 -0.60 2.61
N VAL A 305 -1.86 -1.23 2.42
CA VAL A 305 -2.27 -2.43 3.17
C VAL A 305 -2.57 -3.54 2.18
N VAL A 306 -2.52 -4.78 2.66
CA VAL A 306 -2.97 -5.93 1.89
C VAL A 306 -4.26 -6.49 2.46
N GLU A 307 -5.12 -7.01 1.61
CA GLU A 307 -6.35 -7.66 2.03
C GLU A 307 -6.45 -9.01 1.32
N PRO A 308 -6.99 -10.05 1.99
CA PRO A 308 -7.38 -11.24 1.27
C PRO A 308 -8.50 -10.90 0.27
N GLN A 309 -8.74 -11.78 -0.69
CA GLN A 309 -9.87 -11.64 -1.61
C GLN A 309 -11.20 -11.60 -0.84
N ASP A 310 -12.21 -10.88 -1.33
CA ASP A 310 -13.51 -10.77 -0.64
C ASP A 310 -14.14 -12.16 -0.46
N GLY A 311 -14.52 -12.49 0.78
CA GLY A 311 -15.01 -13.81 1.18
C GLY A 311 -13.93 -14.87 1.47
N LEU A 312 -12.64 -14.52 1.48
CA LEU A 312 -11.55 -15.39 1.90
C LEU A 312 -10.96 -14.92 3.25
N GLU A 313 -10.92 -15.82 4.21
CA GLU A 313 -10.19 -15.66 5.46
C GLU A 313 -8.95 -16.56 5.46
N ILE A 314 -7.80 -16.00 5.80
CA ILE A 314 -6.55 -16.75 5.95
C ILE A 314 -6.05 -16.55 7.38
N SER A 315 -5.69 -17.65 8.04
CA SER A 315 -5.04 -17.63 9.35
C SER A 315 -3.77 -18.46 9.31
N HIS A 316 -2.76 -18.02 10.05
CA HIS A 316 -1.45 -18.66 10.15
C HIS A 316 -1.08 -18.80 11.62
N ILE A 317 -0.46 -19.92 12.02
CA ILE A 317 -0.12 -20.19 13.42
C ILE A 317 0.83 -19.16 14.04
N ASP A 318 1.78 -18.67 13.25
CA ASP A 318 2.71 -17.59 13.65
C ASP A 318 2.12 -16.17 13.60
N ASP A 319 0.83 -16.05 13.24
CA ASP A 319 0.17 -14.79 12.90
C ASP A 319 0.81 -14.06 11.69
N TYR A 320 0.17 -13.01 11.19
CA TYR A 320 0.72 -12.11 10.18
C TYR A 320 0.03 -10.74 10.20
N SER A 321 0.67 -9.73 9.61
CA SER A 321 0.12 -8.37 9.52
C SER A 321 -0.35 -8.06 8.10
N ILE A 322 -1.53 -7.44 7.99
CA ILE A 322 -2.05 -6.85 6.76
C ILE A 322 -1.53 -5.42 6.53
N GLU A 323 -0.94 -4.81 7.54
CA GLU A 323 -0.20 -3.55 7.45
C GLU A 323 1.29 -3.86 7.26
N GLY A 324 1.94 -3.17 6.33
CA GLY A 324 3.31 -3.46 5.95
C GLY A 324 4.34 -2.62 6.71
N ASP A 325 5.54 -3.15 6.86
CA ASP A 325 6.66 -2.44 7.47
C ASP A 325 7.45 -1.65 6.42
N LEU A 326 7.83 -0.42 6.73
CA LEU A 326 8.73 0.34 5.86
C LEU A 326 10.14 -0.25 5.88
N THR A 327 10.78 -0.21 4.71
CA THR A 327 12.19 -0.56 4.52
C THR A 327 13.08 0.70 4.53
N PRO A 328 14.40 0.59 4.71
CA PRO A 328 15.31 1.74 4.60
C PRO A 328 15.28 2.45 3.24
N GLU A 329 14.88 1.73 2.19
CA GLU A 329 14.69 2.26 0.85
C GLU A 329 13.38 3.05 0.68
N GLY A 330 12.44 2.92 1.63
CA GLY A 330 11.10 3.52 1.57
C GLY A 330 10.06 2.62 0.89
N ASP A 331 10.41 1.38 0.53
CA ASP A 331 9.47 0.37 0.08
C ASP A 331 8.72 -0.24 1.27
N THR A 332 7.55 -0.83 1.04
CA THR A 332 6.75 -1.50 2.08
C THR A 332 6.88 -3.01 1.98
N LEU A 333 7.14 -3.70 3.09
CA LEU A 333 7.33 -5.14 3.17
C LEU A 333 6.24 -5.80 4.01
N PHE A 334 5.60 -6.82 3.45
CA PHE A 334 4.62 -7.67 4.13
C PHE A 334 5.14 -9.09 4.24
N TRP A 335 4.79 -9.77 5.33
CA TRP A 335 5.06 -11.20 5.54
C TRP A 335 3.72 -11.92 5.58
N LEU A 336 3.41 -12.70 4.55
CA LEU A 336 2.05 -13.16 4.30
C LEU A 336 2.01 -14.65 3.98
N PRO A 337 0.95 -15.37 4.39
CA PRO A 337 0.70 -16.72 3.91
C PRO A 337 0.61 -16.75 2.38
N SER A 338 1.04 -17.88 1.78
CA SER A 338 0.98 -18.04 0.34
C SER A 338 -0.47 -17.96 -0.18
N GLY A 339 -0.71 -17.19 -1.24
CA GLY A 339 -2.05 -16.93 -1.76
C GLY A 339 -2.09 -15.79 -2.76
N LEU A 340 -3.29 -15.47 -3.26
CA LEU A 340 -3.56 -14.27 -4.05
C LEU A 340 -4.11 -13.19 -3.12
N TRP A 341 -3.47 -12.03 -3.11
CA TRP A 341 -3.75 -10.90 -2.23
C TRP A 341 -4.16 -9.66 -3.04
N ASN A 342 -4.94 -8.78 -2.43
CA ASN A 342 -5.20 -7.44 -2.95
C ASN A 342 -4.29 -6.45 -2.22
N LEU A 343 -3.70 -5.52 -2.94
CA LEU A 343 -2.97 -4.40 -2.38
C LEU A 343 -3.83 -3.13 -2.51
N VAL A 344 -4.04 -2.43 -1.40
CA VAL A 344 -4.94 -1.28 -1.30
C VAL A 344 -4.16 -0.05 -0.81
N LEU A 345 -4.31 1.07 -1.51
CA LEU A 345 -3.75 2.37 -1.10
C LEU A 345 -4.73 3.10 -0.17
N THR A 346 -4.25 3.61 0.95
CA THR A 346 -5.12 4.12 2.05
C THR A 346 -5.20 5.64 2.17
N ASP A 347 -4.56 6.43 1.29
CA ASP A 347 -4.60 7.90 1.40
C ASP A 347 -6.02 8.48 1.27
N LEU A 348 -6.32 9.50 2.08
CA LEU A 348 -7.64 10.16 2.15
C LEU A 348 -7.68 11.53 1.45
N THR A 349 -6.56 12.06 0.94
CA THR A 349 -6.45 13.49 0.60
C THR A 349 -6.78 13.80 -0.86
N ALA A 350 -6.33 12.98 -1.81
CA ALA A 350 -6.47 13.28 -3.25
C ALA A 350 -7.68 12.61 -3.95
N GLY A 351 -8.55 11.91 -3.19
CA GLY A 351 -9.73 11.23 -3.75
C GLY A 351 -9.43 9.91 -4.49
N LEU A 352 -8.25 9.32 -4.27
CA LEU A 352 -7.87 7.98 -4.76
C LEU A 352 -7.82 6.92 -3.65
N THR A 353 -8.50 7.16 -2.53
CA THR A 353 -8.60 6.23 -1.40
C THR A 353 -9.17 4.89 -1.84
N GLY A 354 -8.54 3.80 -1.39
CA GLY A 354 -8.99 2.46 -1.72
C GLY A 354 -8.65 2.04 -3.15
N SER A 355 -7.75 2.76 -3.83
CA SER A 355 -7.19 2.32 -5.11
C SER A 355 -6.53 0.96 -4.93
N THR A 356 -6.83 0.01 -5.80
CA THR A 356 -6.50 -1.39 -5.57
C THR A 356 -5.76 -2.00 -6.76
N THR A 357 -4.80 -2.88 -6.49
CA THR A 357 -4.31 -3.87 -7.47
C THR A 357 -4.56 -5.27 -6.93
N ARG A 358 -5.19 -6.11 -7.75
CA ARG A 358 -5.79 -7.37 -7.31
C ARG A 358 -4.96 -8.59 -7.70
N LEU A 359 -5.26 -9.72 -7.07
CA LEU A 359 -4.70 -11.03 -7.44
C LEU A 359 -3.16 -11.07 -7.43
N VAL A 360 -2.52 -10.35 -6.50
CA VAL A 360 -1.06 -10.31 -6.33
C VAL A 360 -0.59 -11.64 -5.70
N PRO A 361 0.27 -12.43 -6.36
CA PRO A 361 0.71 -13.71 -5.84
C PRO A 361 1.73 -13.54 -4.71
N VAL A 362 1.52 -14.25 -3.60
CA VAL A 362 2.54 -14.48 -2.57
C VAL A 362 2.86 -15.97 -2.56
N ASN A 363 4.14 -16.30 -2.75
CA ASN A 363 4.63 -17.67 -2.78
C ASN A 363 5.26 -18.06 -1.45
N ALA A 364 5.02 -19.30 -0.99
CA ALA A 364 5.65 -19.81 0.22
C ALA A 364 7.18 -19.86 0.09
N GLY A 365 7.87 -19.24 1.05
CA GLY A 365 9.33 -19.18 1.10
C GLY A 365 9.98 -18.32 0.02
N GLU A 366 9.23 -17.38 -0.58
CA GLU A 366 9.72 -16.47 -1.63
C GLU A 366 9.27 -15.02 -1.38
N ILE A 367 10.04 -14.07 -1.92
CA ILE A 367 9.68 -12.66 -2.01
C ILE A 367 9.06 -12.41 -3.38
N THR A 368 7.82 -11.91 -3.38
CA THR A 368 7.22 -11.24 -4.53
C THR A 368 7.54 -9.76 -4.45
N THR A 369 8.08 -9.19 -5.53
CA THR A 369 8.25 -7.74 -5.66
C THR A 369 7.16 -7.20 -6.58
N LEU A 370 6.37 -6.25 -6.07
CA LEU A 370 5.38 -5.51 -6.81
C LEU A 370 5.85 -4.05 -6.93
N THR A 371 5.93 -3.53 -8.14
CA THR A 371 6.28 -2.13 -8.40
C THR A 371 5.07 -1.41 -8.95
N LEU A 372 4.63 -0.34 -8.28
CA LEU A 372 3.52 0.50 -8.73
C LEU A 372 3.96 1.41 -9.89
N PRO A 373 3.05 1.73 -10.83
CA PRO A 373 3.39 2.52 -12.02
C PRO A 373 3.68 3.99 -11.68
N THR A 374 4.57 4.62 -12.44
CA THR A 374 4.97 6.01 -12.19
C THR A 374 3.84 6.99 -12.52
N SER A 375 3.01 6.67 -13.52
CA SER A 375 1.81 7.43 -13.87
C SER A 375 0.82 7.56 -12.72
N LEU A 376 0.71 6.57 -11.83
CA LEU A 376 -0.14 6.67 -10.64
C LEU A 376 0.37 7.75 -9.69
N LYS A 377 1.69 7.88 -9.55
CA LYS A 377 2.30 8.95 -8.75
C LYS A 377 2.04 10.33 -9.34
N THR A 378 2.23 10.49 -10.65
CA THR A 378 1.96 11.75 -11.35
C THR A 378 0.48 12.14 -11.23
N ALA A 379 -0.44 11.19 -11.46
CA ALA A 379 -1.88 11.42 -11.31
C ALA A 379 -2.21 11.89 -9.89
N TYR A 380 -1.63 11.25 -8.87
CA TYR A 380 -1.82 11.68 -7.50
C TYR A 380 -1.29 13.07 -7.22
N THR A 381 -0.07 13.42 -7.66
CA THR A 381 0.49 14.76 -7.44
C THR A 381 -0.42 15.85 -8.02
N ASN A 382 -0.98 15.63 -9.20
CA ASN A 382 -1.93 16.55 -9.81
C ASN A 382 -3.22 16.65 -8.98
N LEU A 383 -3.78 15.50 -8.60
CA LEU A 383 -5.02 15.43 -7.83
C LEU A 383 -4.88 16.01 -6.42
N ASN A 384 -3.75 15.80 -5.76
CA ASN A 384 -3.42 16.39 -4.48
C ASN A 384 -3.36 17.92 -4.59
N THR A 385 -2.81 18.46 -5.69
CA THR A 385 -2.82 19.90 -5.95
C THR A 385 -4.23 20.47 -6.16
N ILE A 386 -5.15 19.66 -6.69
CA ILE A 386 -6.54 20.08 -6.96
C ILE A 386 -7.43 19.95 -5.70
N PHE A 387 -7.29 18.86 -4.94
CA PHE A 387 -8.27 18.46 -3.92
C PHE A 387 -7.76 18.51 -2.48
N ALA A 388 -6.46 18.52 -2.23
CA ALA A 388 -5.93 18.50 -0.87
C ALA A 388 -5.98 19.90 -0.24
N GLU A 389 -6.19 19.94 1.08
CA GLU A 389 -6.05 21.17 1.85
C GLU A 389 -4.58 21.63 1.85
N PRO A 390 -4.29 22.94 2.06
CA PRO A 390 -2.93 23.47 1.99
C PRO A 390 -1.89 22.75 2.84
N GLU A 391 -2.30 22.22 4.00
CA GLU A 391 -1.48 21.42 4.93
C GLU A 391 -1.14 20.02 4.42
N ASP A 392 -1.97 19.46 3.54
CA ASP A 392 -1.88 18.09 3.01
C ASP A 392 -1.25 18.04 1.61
N LEU A 393 -0.83 19.19 1.09
CA LEU A 393 -0.10 19.26 -0.17
C LEU A 393 1.19 18.45 -0.06
N THR A 394 1.49 17.63 -1.07
CA THR A 394 2.73 16.84 -1.14
C THR A 394 3.83 17.52 -1.94
N GLY A 395 3.49 18.52 -2.74
CA GLY A 395 4.41 19.19 -3.65
C GLY A 395 4.56 18.49 -5.00
N GLY A 396 5.32 19.09 -5.91
CA GLY A 396 5.44 18.62 -7.30
C GLY A 396 6.57 19.28 -8.09
N ILE A 397 6.72 18.84 -9.34
CA ILE A 397 7.68 19.41 -10.29
C ILE A 397 6.91 20.16 -11.38
N THR A 398 7.27 21.42 -11.61
CA THR A 398 6.77 22.20 -12.74
C THR A 398 7.89 22.36 -13.76
N ILE A 399 7.66 21.95 -15.01
CA ILE A 399 8.60 22.20 -16.09
C ILE A 399 8.33 23.61 -16.64
N LEU A 400 9.36 24.45 -16.68
CA LEU A 400 9.27 25.84 -17.09
C LEU A 400 9.65 26.05 -18.56
N GLU A 401 10.70 25.36 -19.01
CA GLU A 401 11.18 25.45 -20.39
C GLU A 401 11.86 24.14 -20.80
N THR A 402 11.66 23.74 -22.05
CA THR A 402 12.35 22.59 -22.64
C THR A 402 13.03 23.01 -23.95
N LYS A 403 14.24 22.49 -24.19
CA LYS A 403 15.01 22.82 -25.38
C LYS A 403 15.71 21.60 -25.97
N ASP A 404 15.34 21.25 -27.19
CA ASP A 404 16.03 20.26 -28.02
C ASP A 404 17.28 20.88 -28.67
N SER A 405 18.47 20.32 -28.39
CA SER A 405 19.75 20.71 -28.98
C SER A 405 20.37 19.58 -29.82
N GLY A 406 19.55 18.64 -30.31
CA GLY A 406 19.98 17.54 -31.18
C GLY A 406 20.43 16.31 -30.39
N SER A 407 21.71 16.23 -30.00
CA SER A 407 22.22 15.11 -29.19
C SER A 407 21.98 15.27 -27.68
N GLN A 408 21.63 16.47 -27.25
CA GLN A 408 21.34 16.81 -25.86
C GLN A 408 20.05 17.62 -25.78
N ALA A 409 19.40 17.57 -24.63
CA ALA A 409 18.29 18.44 -24.30
C ALA A 409 18.54 19.12 -22.96
N THR A 410 17.93 20.29 -22.79
CA THR A 410 17.96 21.07 -21.55
C THR A 410 16.54 21.29 -21.06
N ILE A 411 16.32 21.09 -19.76
CA ILE A 411 15.05 21.31 -19.07
C ILE A 411 15.30 22.33 -17.96
N SER A 412 14.50 23.39 -17.93
CA SER A 412 14.36 24.27 -16.77
C SER A 412 13.12 23.84 -15.99
N LEU A 413 13.25 23.62 -14.68
CA LEU A 413 12.14 23.19 -13.83
C LEU A 413 12.17 23.86 -12.46
N GLU A 414 11.05 23.80 -11.75
CA GLU A 414 10.88 24.22 -10.37
C GLU A 414 10.37 23.05 -9.52
N VAL A 415 10.98 22.85 -8.35
CA VAL A 415 10.55 21.85 -7.37
C VAL A 415 9.78 22.55 -6.24
N ASN A 416 8.49 22.33 -6.19
CA ASN A 416 7.60 22.95 -5.23
C ASN A 416 7.40 22.01 -4.03
N ASP A 417 8.07 22.28 -2.91
CA ASP A 417 7.83 21.57 -1.63
C ASP A 417 6.98 22.43 -0.68
N PRO A 418 5.78 21.98 -0.27
CA PRO A 418 4.85 22.76 0.55
C PRO A 418 5.32 22.90 2.00
N GLN A 419 6.22 22.02 2.47
CA GLN A 419 6.81 22.07 3.81
C GLN A 419 8.11 22.90 3.85
N LYS A 420 8.46 23.56 2.73
CA LYS A 420 9.63 24.44 2.61
C LYS A 420 10.96 23.74 2.90
N ARG A 421 11.04 22.44 2.62
CA ARG A 421 12.29 21.68 2.68
C ARG A 421 13.16 22.03 1.47
N ASP A 422 14.47 22.16 1.66
CA ASP A 422 15.41 22.41 0.57
C ASP A 422 15.67 21.07 -0.16
N VAL A 423 14.93 20.84 -1.24
CA VAL A 423 15.09 19.66 -2.10
C VAL A 423 16.19 19.95 -3.11
N PHE A 424 17.22 19.11 -3.16
CA PHE A 424 18.33 19.29 -4.09
C PHE A 424 18.45 18.10 -5.05
N PRO A 425 17.96 18.24 -6.29
CA PRO A 425 18.12 17.20 -7.30
C PRO A 425 19.60 16.99 -7.63
N THR A 426 20.05 15.74 -7.55
CA THR A 426 21.35 15.24 -7.99
C THR A 426 21.17 14.17 -9.05
N ILE A 427 22.24 13.80 -9.74
CA ILE A 427 22.20 12.74 -10.77
C ILE A 427 21.75 11.40 -10.14
N GLU A 428 22.13 11.13 -8.90
CA GLU A 428 21.83 9.88 -8.20
C GLU A 428 20.38 9.79 -7.72
N ASN A 429 19.73 10.93 -7.46
CA ASN A 429 18.38 10.99 -6.92
C ASN A 429 17.32 11.41 -7.97
N THR A 430 17.75 11.68 -9.21
CA THR A 430 16.89 12.15 -10.30
C THR A 430 16.89 11.16 -11.45
N VAL A 431 15.71 10.81 -11.94
CA VAL A 431 15.51 9.99 -13.14
C VAL A 431 14.76 10.80 -14.18
N ILE A 432 15.27 10.81 -15.41
CA ILE A 432 14.58 11.39 -16.57
C ILE A 432 14.33 10.28 -17.57
N THR A 433 13.12 10.24 -18.14
CA THR A 433 12.84 9.41 -19.31
C THR A 433 12.31 10.27 -20.46
N GLU A 434 12.86 10.11 -21.66
CA GLU A 434 12.41 10.79 -22.88
C GLU A 434 11.90 9.74 -23.86
N GLY A 435 10.66 9.89 -24.33
CA GLY A 435 10.03 8.89 -25.19
C GLY A 435 9.95 7.51 -24.53
N GLY A 436 9.88 7.49 -23.18
CA GLY A 436 9.86 6.32 -22.30
C GLY A 436 11.19 5.55 -22.17
N LYS A 437 12.31 6.08 -22.68
CA LYS A 437 13.65 5.54 -22.40
C LYS A 437 14.34 6.39 -21.35
N GLU A 438 14.90 5.75 -20.32
CA GLU A 438 15.77 6.40 -19.35
C GLU A 438 17.00 7.00 -20.05
N VAL A 439 17.35 8.23 -19.67
CA VAL A 439 18.43 9.00 -20.28
C VAL A 439 19.55 9.27 -19.27
N GLU A 440 20.76 9.42 -19.78
CA GLU A 440 21.91 9.79 -18.97
C GLU A 440 21.90 11.30 -18.69
N ILE A 441 21.70 11.67 -17.42
CA ILE A 441 21.80 13.06 -16.95
C ILE A 441 23.28 13.45 -16.88
N THR A 442 23.64 14.56 -17.52
CA THR A 442 25.02 15.04 -17.62
C THR A 442 25.33 16.19 -16.67
N ASP A 443 24.33 17.02 -16.35
CA ASP A 443 24.48 18.16 -15.46
C ASP A 443 23.15 18.52 -14.80
N ILE A 444 23.20 18.91 -13.53
CA ILE A 444 22.08 19.53 -12.81
C ILE A 444 22.63 20.76 -12.09
N THR A 445 22.10 21.93 -12.43
CA THR A 445 22.54 23.20 -11.87
C THR A 445 21.36 23.96 -11.27
N ARG A 446 21.45 24.36 -9.99
CA ARG A 446 20.48 25.26 -9.35
C ARG A 446 20.57 26.64 -10.00
N GLN A 447 19.45 27.17 -10.47
CA GLN A 447 19.42 28.52 -11.02
C GLN A 447 19.47 29.56 -9.89
N ILE A 448 20.61 30.22 -9.77
CA ILE A 448 20.85 31.33 -8.83
C ILE A 448 20.53 32.71 -9.41
N THR A 449 19.94 32.79 -10.61
CA THR A 449 19.53 34.07 -11.21
C THR A 449 18.44 34.72 -10.33
N PRO A 450 18.66 35.92 -9.77
CA PRO A 450 17.68 36.58 -8.90
C PRO A 450 16.35 36.83 -9.63
N PRO A 451 15.19 36.61 -8.98
CA PRO A 451 13.89 36.85 -9.58
C PRO A 451 13.62 38.34 -9.81
N SER A 452 12.69 38.63 -10.72
CA SER A 452 12.10 39.95 -10.90
C SER A 452 10.68 39.94 -10.37
N VAL A 453 10.44 40.63 -9.25
CA VAL A 453 9.16 40.59 -8.54
C VAL A 453 8.47 41.94 -8.63
N VAL A 454 7.18 41.94 -8.99
CA VAL A 454 6.32 43.11 -8.82
C VAL A 454 5.23 42.78 -7.81
N LEU A 455 5.18 43.55 -6.73
CA LEU A 455 4.15 43.47 -5.70
C LEU A 455 3.09 44.53 -5.96
N VAL A 456 1.88 44.11 -6.31
CA VAL A 456 0.70 44.95 -6.47
C VAL A 456 -0.07 44.91 -5.15
N LEU A 457 -0.11 46.05 -4.46
CA LEU A 457 -0.59 46.19 -3.09
C LEU A 457 -1.81 47.11 -3.04
N ASP A 458 -2.94 46.55 -2.61
CA ASP A 458 -4.18 47.29 -2.39
C ASP A 458 -4.03 48.28 -1.22
N SER A 459 -4.29 49.56 -1.50
CA SER A 459 -4.34 50.65 -0.55
C SER A 459 -5.72 51.31 -0.48
N SER A 460 -6.78 50.59 -0.82
CA SER A 460 -8.15 51.10 -0.75
C SER A 460 -8.58 51.44 0.67
N GLY A 461 -9.69 52.17 0.81
CA GLY A 461 -10.18 52.62 2.12
C GLY A 461 -10.55 51.50 3.10
N SER A 462 -10.87 50.30 2.62
CA SER A 462 -11.16 49.10 3.43
C SER A 462 -9.93 48.64 4.21
N MET A 463 -8.75 48.74 3.59
CA MET A 463 -7.46 48.35 4.18
C MET A 463 -7.01 49.20 5.37
N LYS A 464 -7.71 50.29 5.72
CA LYS A 464 -7.23 51.29 6.69
C LYS A 464 -6.87 50.74 8.07
N LYS A 465 -7.54 49.68 8.52
CA LYS A 465 -7.24 49.03 9.81
C LYS A 465 -5.98 48.17 9.73
N GLU A 466 -5.78 47.49 8.60
CA GLU A 466 -4.80 46.42 8.43
C GLU A 466 -3.56 46.87 7.63
N MET A 467 -3.56 48.09 7.09
CA MET A 467 -2.48 48.64 6.27
C MET A 467 -1.14 48.66 6.99
N ALA A 468 -1.11 48.95 8.29
CA ALA A 468 0.14 48.96 9.06
C ALA A 468 0.80 47.57 9.09
N ALA A 469 0.02 46.53 9.39
CA ALA A 469 0.46 45.14 9.38
C ALA A 469 0.86 44.68 7.97
N THR A 470 0.05 45.05 6.96
CA THR A 470 0.29 44.74 5.55
C THR A 470 1.63 45.30 5.07
N LEU A 471 1.97 46.54 5.44
CA LEU A 471 3.25 47.16 5.07
C LEU A 471 4.44 46.50 5.77
N GLU A 472 4.31 46.05 7.01
CA GLU A 472 5.39 45.31 7.69
C GLU A 472 5.59 43.93 7.05
N ALA A 473 4.51 43.19 6.76
CA ALA A 473 4.58 41.91 6.08
C ALA A 473 5.19 42.03 4.67
N ALA A 474 4.83 43.08 3.92
CA ALA A 474 5.41 43.36 2.61
C ALA A 474 6.92 43.70 2.70
N LYS A 475 7.37 44.41 3.75
CA LYS A 475 8.80 44.67 3.97
C LYS A 475 9.57 43.40 4.29
N GLU A 476 8.99 42.53 5.13
CA GLU A 476 9.59 41.23 5.47
C GLU A 476 9.70 40.34 4.23
N PHE A 477 8.64 40.27 3.42
CA PHE A 477 8.65 39.60 2.11
C PHE A 477 9.81 40.07 1.24
N ILE A 478 9.95 41.40 1.05
CA ILE A 478 10.99 41.99 0.22
C ILE A 478 12.39 41.69 0.78
N ASN A 479 12.57 41.71 2.11
CA ASN A 479 13.84 41.38 2.74
C ASN A 479 14.26 39.92 2.47
N ASN A 480 13.29 39.01 2.44
CA ASN A 480 13.51 37.57 2.26
C ASN A 480 13.74 37.15 0.80
N LEU A 481 13.51 38.02 -0.18
CA LEU A 481 13.85 37.74 -1.59
C LEU A 481 15.37 37.53 -1.76
N PRO A 482 15.84 36.81 -2.80
CA PRO A 482 17.27 36.70 -3.08
C PRO A 482 17.95 38.07 -3.26
N ASP A 483 19.24 38.15 -2.93
CA ASP A 483 20.02 39.36 -3.16
C ASP A 483 20.16 39.64 -4.66
N ASN A 484 20.14 40.93 -5.03
CA ASN A 484 20.10 41.42 -6.42
C ASN A 484 18.80 41.14 -7.21
N SER A 485 17.70 40.78 -6.53
CA SER A 485 16.37 40.70 -7.17
C SER A 485 15.92 42.07 -7.68
N TYR A 486 15.29 42.11 -8.85
CA TYR A 486 14.57 43.31 -9.30
C TYR A 486 13.24 43.37 -8.58
N ILE A 487 12.92 44.49 -7.93
CA ILE A 487 11.68 44.62 -7.15
C ILE A 487 10.96 45.89 -7.55
N LYS A 488 9.66 45.80 -7.85
CA LYS A 488 8.79 46.98 -7.95
C LYS A 488 7.59 46.81 -7.04
N VAL A 489 7.11 47.91 -6.47
CA VAL A 489 5.82 47.95 -5.78
C VAL A 489 4.88 48.86 -6.55
N ILE A 490 3.67 48.37 -6.75
CA ILE A 490 2.54 49.14 -7.26
C ILE A 490 1.56 49.27 -6.10
N ASP A 491 1.33 50.50 -5.69
CA ASP A 491 0.30 50.88 -4.73
C ASP A 491 -0.96 51.23 -5.53
N PHE A 492 -2.12 50.64 -5.22
CA PHE A 492 -3.36 50.96 -5.94
C PHE A 492 -4.55 51.25 -5.03
N ASP A 493 -5.30 52.28 -5.40
CA ASP A 493 -6.57 52.69 -4.81
C ASP A 493 -7.57 53.04 -5.91
N SER A 494 -8.16 54.24 -5.90
CA SER A 494 -8.85 54.81 -7.06
C SER A 494 -7.90 55.08 -8.25
N ARG A 495 -6.58 54.93 -8.07
CA ARG A 495 -5.53 55.08 -9.08
C ARG A 495 -4.43 54.05 -8.87
N VAL A 496 -3.81 53.63 -9.97
CA VAL A 496 -2.58 52.82 -9.96
C VAL A 496 -1.35 53.73 -9.81
N LYS A 497 -0.55 53.52 -8.76
CA LYS A 497 0.65 54.31 -8.42
C LYS A 497 1.88 53.39 -8.41
N VAL A 498 2.78 53.54 -9.39
CA VAL A 498 4.06 52.82 -9.38
C VAL A 498 5.03 53.52 -8.43
N LEU A 499 5.47 52.84 -7.37
CA LEU A 499 6.37 53.42 -6.38
C LEU A 499 7.82 53.50 -6.90
N PRO A 500 8.61 54.51 -6.45
CA PRO A 500 10.00 54.65 -6.85
C PRO A 500 10.90 53.60 -6.18
N GLY A 501 11.91 53.12 -6.89
CA GLY A 501 12.86 52.11 -6.40
C GLY A 501 12.85 50.83 -7.22
N GLU A 502 13.99 50.12 -7.24
CA GLU A 502 14.17 48.83 -7.93
C GLU A 502 14.92 47.79 -7.09
N THR A 503 15.49 48.23 -5.96
CA THR A 503 16.29 47.44 -5.02
C THR A 503 15.52 47.25 -3.71
N LYS A 504 15.91 46.25 -2.90
CA LYS A 504 15.29 46.01 -1.59
C LYS A 504 15.24 47.28 -0.74
N GLU A 505 16.37 47.98 -0.61
CA GLU A 505 16.48 49.18 0.23
C GLU A 505 15.59 50.33 -0.28
N ASP A 506 15.58 50.57 -1.60
CA ASP A 506 14.80 51.65 -2.19
C ASP A 506 13.30 51.39 -2.09
N VAL A 507 12.88 50.15 -2.35
CA VAL A 507 11.47 49.77 -2.32
C VAL A 507 10.92 49.76 -0.89
N ILE A 508 11.66 49.22 0.09
CA ILE A 508 11.26 49.26 1.51
C ILE A 508 11.06 50.71 1.98
N LYS A 509 11.91 51.63 1.53
CA LYS A 509 11.76 53.06 1.83
C LYS A 509 10.51 53.64 1.18
N SER A 510 10.19 53.23 -0.05
CA SER A 510 9.02 53.70 -0.79
C SER A 510 7.68 53.26 -0.16
N LEU A 511 7.62 52.05 0.43
CA LEU A 511 6.44 51.51 1.11
C LEU A 511 5.95 52.40 2.27
N SER A 512 6.84 53.20 2.86
CA SER A 512 6.48 54.13 3.95
C SER A 512 5.58 55.28 3.49
N SER A 513 5.37 55.46 2.18
CA SER A 513 4.52 56.50 1.59
C SER A 513 3.10 56.02 1.23
N VAL A 514 2.82 54.72 1.37
CA VAL A 514 1.51 54.13 1.08
C VAL A 514 0.50 54.53 2.15
N VAL A 515 -0.68 54.96 1.73
CA VAL A 515 -1.77 55.40 2.61
C VAL A 515 -3.06 54.76 2.14
N ALA A 516 -3.80 54.14 3.06
CA ALA A 516 -5.09 53.51 2.77
C ALA A 516 -6.19 54.56 2.55
N GLU A 517 -6.61 54.77 1.30
CA GLU A 517 -7.67 55.68 0.88
C GLU A 517 -8.28 55.25 -0.47
N GLY A 518 -9.43 55.82 -0.87
CA GLY A 518 -10.02 55.55 -2.18
C GLY A 518 -10.76 54.21 -2.33
N SER A 519 -11.02 53.85 -3.59
CA SER A 519 -11.72 52.64 -4.06
C SER A 519 -10.73 51.60 -4.60
N THR A 520 -11.19 50.51 -5.22
CA THR A 520 -10.34 49.37 -5.62
C THR A 520 -10.27 49.24 -7.15
N VAL A 521 -9.13 49.54 -7.77
CA VAL A 521 -8.87 49.35 -9.23
C VAL A 521 -7.96 48.15 -9.52
N LEU A 522 -8.38 46.97 -9.04
CA LEU A 522 -7.61 45.72 -9.08
C LEU A 522 -7.20 45.30 -10.49
N PHE A 523 -8.10 45.41 -11.47
CA PHE A 523 -7.82 44.96 -12.85
C PHE A 523 -6.76 45.84 -13.53
N ASP A 524 -6.89 47.17 -13.43
CA ASP A 524 -5.91 48.10 -13.99
C ASP A 524 -4.54 47.95 -13.31
N ALA A 525 -4.52 47.70 -11.99
CA ALA A 525 -3.29 47.49 -11.23
C ALA A 525 -2.56 46.19 -11.62
N THR A 526 -3.31 45.11 -11.83
CA THR A 526 -2.78 43.81 -12.28
C THR A 526 -2.13 43.93 -13.66
N LEU A 527 -2.79 44.62 -14.61
CA LEU A 527 -2.24 44.87 -15.95
C LEU A 527 -0.95 45.70 -15.93
N GLU A 528 -0.89 46.73 -15.08
CA GLU A 528 0.33 47.52 -14.91
C GLU A 528 1.47 46.68 -14.29
N GLY A 529 1.15 45.77 -13.38
CA GLY A 529 2.10 44.80 -12.83
C GLY A 529 2.76 43.92 -13.88
N LEU A 530 1.94 43.31 -14.75
CA LEU A 530 2.44 42.53 -15.90
C LEU A 530 3.32 43.39 -16.81
N ARG A 531 2.93 44.64 -17.07
CA ARG A 531 3.69 45.57 -17.92
C ARG A 531 5.07 45.90 -17.36
N GLN A 532 5.22 46.00 -16.05
CA GLN A 532 6.52 46.28 -15.39
C GLN A 532 7.47 45.09 -15.43
N LEU A 533 6.91 43.88 -15.54
CA LEU A 533 7.65 42.62 -15.64
C LEU A 533 8.00 42.22 -17.08
N ALA A 534 7.47 42.92 -18.08
CA ALA A 534 7.80 42.68 -19.47
C ALA A 534 9.33 42.73 -19.68
N ASP A 535 9.86 41.72 -20.39
CA ASP A 535 11.29 41.56 -20.70
C ASP A 535 12.23 41.40 -19.48
N LYS A 536 11.69 41.11 -18.29
CA LYS A 536 12.49 40.83 -17.09
C LYS A 536 12.87 39.35 -17.00
N ALA A 537 14.00 39.07 -16.36
CA ALA A 537 14.43 37.69 -16.08
C ALA A 537 13.67 37.15 -14.86
N ARG A 538 13.11 35.93 -14.98
CA ARG A 538 12.27 35.27 -13.95
C ARG A 538 11.20 36.22 -13.40
N PRO A 539 10.29 36.73 -14.25
CA PRO A 539 9.25 37.65 -13.81
C PRO A 539 8.22 36.95 -12.92
N THR A 540 7.79 37.60 -11.86
CA THR A 540 6.71 37.10 -10.98
C THR A 540 5.88 38.25 -10.47
N LEU A 541 4.56 38.11 -10.61
CA LEU A 541 3.60 39.09 -10.14
C LEU A 541 2.97 38.59 -8.84
N VAL A 542 2.94 39.43 -7.82
CA VAL A 542 2.23 39.16 -6.56
C VAL A 542 1.13 40.20 -6.41
N VAL A 543 -0.13 39.79 -6.39
CA VAL A 543 -1.30 40.66 -6.29
C VAL A 543 -1.95 40.46 -4.93
N PHE A 544 -2.07 41.54 -4.16
CA PHE A 544 -2.68 41.53 -2.83
C PHE A 544 -3.87 42.48 -2.82
N ALA A 545 -5.06 41.98 -2.44
CA ALA A 545 -6.26 42.82 -2.26
C ALA A 545 -7.24 42.25 -1.22
N ASP A 546 -8.06 43.12 -0.62
CA ASP A 546 -9.07 42.75 0.39
C ASP A 546 -10.52 42.77 -0.13
N GLY A 547 -10.72 43.15 -1.38
CA GLY A 547 -12.04 43.28 -1.99
C GLY A 547 -12.05 43.11 -3.51
N ALA A 548 -13.25 43.18 -4.09
CA ALA A 548 -13.47 43.14 -5.52
C ALA A 548 -13.10 44.46 -6.19
N ASP A 549 -12.87 44.41 -7.51
CA ASP A 549 -12.75 45.64 -8.29
C ASP A 549 -14.04 46.47 -8.17
N SER A 550 -13.91 47.80 -7.96
CA SER A 550 -15.08 48.66 -7.75
C SER A 550 -16.00 48.79 -8.97
N SER A 551 -15.59 48.28 -10.13
CA SER A 551 -16.46 48.13 -11.31
C SER A 551 -17.52 47.04 -11.14
N LEU A 552 -17.30 46.09 -10.21
CA LEU A 552 -18.20 44.97 -9.94
C LEU A 552 -19.19 45.26 -8.80
N ASP A 553 -18.75 45.97 -7.76
CA ASP A 553 -19.57 46.22 -6.57
C ASP A 553 -20.19 47.64 -6.52
N GLY A 554 -19.76 48.53 -7.42
CA GLY A 554 -20.24 49.92 -7.51
C GLY A 554 -19.76 50.84 -6.39
N GLN A 555 -18.79 50.43 -5.58
CA GLN A 555 -18.30 51.18 -4.40
C GLN A 555 -17.19 52.19 -4.70
N GLY A 556 -17.26 52.88 -5.85
CA GLY A 556 -16.38 54.00 -6.16
C GLY A 556 -15.90 54.02 -7.61
N VAL A 557 -14.66 54.46 -7.81
CA VAL A 557 -14.00 54.43 -9.12
C VAL A 557 -13.45 53.03 -9.35
N GLY A 558 -14.06 52.29 -10.27
CA GLY A 558 -13.58 50.96 -10.70
C GLY A 558 -12.56 51.02 -11.83
N SER A 559 -11.96 49.87 -12.13
CA SER A 559 -11.02 49.74 -13.24
C SER A 559 -11.66 50.06 -14.59
N ARG A 560 -10.83 50.46 -15.56
CA ARG A 560 -11.24 50.61 -16.96
C ARG A 560 -11.22 49.28 -17.69
N ALA A 561 -10.28 48.41 -17.35
CA ALA A 561 -10.23 47.05 -17.85
C ALA A 561 -11.32 46.17 -17.23
N ASP A 562 -11.78 45.19 -17.99
CA ASP A 562 -12.63 44.11 -17.48
C ASP A 562 -11.81 42.86 -17.12
N LYS A 563 -12.41 41.93 -16.35
CA LYS A 563 -11.75 40.70 -15.88
C LYS A 563 -11.19 39.84 -17.03
N ARG A 564 -11.92 39.74 -18.15
CA ARG A 564 -11.51 38.94 -19.32
C ARG A 564 -10.24 39.53 -19.95
N GLN A 565 -10.14 40.86 -20.06
CA GLN A 565 -8.93 41.51 -20.57
C GLN A 565 -7.70 41.25 -19.69
N VAL A 566 -7.89 41.14 -18.37
CA VAL A 566 -6.80 40.77 -17.46
C VAL A 566 -6.36 39.32 -17.69
N LEU A 567 -7.31 38.39 -17.76
CA LEU A 567 -7.03 36.97 -18.02
C LEU A 567 -6.27 36.75 -19.33
N GLU A 568 -6.76 37.34 -20.44
CA GLU A 568 -6.08 37.28 -21.74
C GLU A 568 -4.65 37.81 -21.66
N LYS A 569 -4.41 38.87 -20.89
CA LYS A 569 -3.06 39.43 -20.72
C LYS A 569 -2.17 38.62 -19.81
N ILE A 570 -2.72 37.95 -18.80
CA ILE A 570 -1.98 37.03 -17.95
C ILE A 570 -1.49 35.85 -18.79
N GLU A 571 -2.38 35.24 -19.58
CA GLU A 571 -2.07 34.12 -20.47
C GLU A 571 -1.02 34.52 -21.52
N GLU A 572 -1.19 35.68 -22.18
CA GLU A 572 -0.24 36.18 -23.17
C GLU A 572 1.15 36.50 -22.59
N ALA A 573 1.21 36.97 -21.34
CA ALA A 573 2.47 37.37 -20.72
C ALA A 573 3.34 36.18 -20.31
N ASN A 574 2.71 35.02 -20.02
CA ASN A 574 3.37 33.84 -19.47
C ASN A 574 4.21 34.16 -18.22
N ILE A 575 3.65 34.96 -17.32
CA ILE A 575 4.26 35.40 -16.06
C ILE A 575 3.47 34.79 -14.90
N PRO A 576 4.09 34.00 -13.99
CA PRO A 576 3.44 33.49 -12.79
C PRO A 576 2.81 34.61 -11.95
N VAL A 577 1.51 34.50 -11.67
CA VAL A 577 0.73 35.43 -10.85
C VAL A 577 0.31 34.75 -9.56
N PHE A 578 0.87 35.18 -8.45
CA PHE A 578 0.40 34.79 -7.11
C PHE A 578 -0.59 35.82 -6.60
N THR A 579 -1.75 35.36 -6.14
CA THR A 579 -2.81 36.25 -5.65
C THR A 579 -3.05 36.00 -4.17
N ILE A 580 -3.25 37.07 -3.40
CA ILE A 580 -3.47 37.04 -1.96
C ILE A 580 -4.79 37.76 -1.67
N GLY A 581 -5.81 36.99 -1.32
CA GLY A 581 -7.08 37.51 -0.84
C GLY A 581 -7.03 37.71 0.66
N PHE A 582 -7.11 38.97 1.10
CA PHE A 582 -6.96 39.34 2.50
C PHE A 582 -8.29 39.71 3.17
N GLY A 583 -8.47 39.30 4.43
CA GLY A 583 -9.67 39.61 5.21
C GLY A 583 -10.88 38.72 4.90
N GLU A 584 -12.07 39.19 5.30
CA GLU A 584 -13.30 38.38 5.28
C GLU A 584 -13.98 38.27 3.90
N ASN A 585 -13.81 39.27 3.01
CA ASN A 585 -14.56 39.35 1.74
C ASN A 585 -13.68 39.68 0.50
N PRO A 586 -12.54 38.99 0.28
CA PRO A 586 -11.80 39.16 -0.96
C PRO A 586 -12.59 38.63 -2.17
N ASP A 587 -12.33 39.16 -3.37
CA ASP A 587 -12.81 38.54 -4.62
C ASP A 587 -11.98 37.30 -4.96
N ALA A 588 -12.17 36.26 -4.15
CA ALA A 588 -11.45 35.00 -4.28
C ALA A 588 -11.66 34.37 -5.65
N THR A 589 -12.82 34.58 -6.28
CA THR A 589 -13.11 34.05 -7.62
C THR A 589 -12.19 34.66 -8.66
N ALA A 590 -12.13 35.99 -8.78
CA ALA A 590 -11.23 36.63 -9.76
C ALA A 590 -9.76 36.33 -9.46
N MET A 591 -9.37 36.30 -8.19
CA MET A 591 -7.98 36.01 -7.79
C MET A 591 -7.55 34.58 -8.09
N LYS A 592 -8.44 33.59 -7.89
CA LYS A 592 -8.19 32.20 -8.26
C LYS A 592 -8.06 32.05 -9.78
N GLU A 593 -8.93 32.73 -10.55
CA GLU A 593 -8.85 32.73 -12.01
C GLU A 593 -7.52 33.35 -12.50
N PHE A 594 -7.07 34.47 -11.93
CA PHE A 594 -5.79 35.09 -12.29
C PHE A 594 -4.58 34.20 -12.00
N ALA A 595 -4.57 33.55 -10.83
CA ALA A 595 -3.53 32.61 -10.48
C ALA A 595 -3.53 31.41 -11.44
N ALA A 596 -4.70 30.79 -11.66
CA ALA A 596 -4.85 29.64 -12.54
C ALA A 596 -4.41 29.93 -13.99
N ALA A 597 -4.75 31.11 -14.52
CA ALA A 597 -4.39 31.52 -15.88
C ALA A 597 -2.88 31.66 -16.13
N SER A 598 -2.05 31.67 -15.07
CA SER A 598 -0.58 31.79 -15.17
C SER A 598 0.18 30.59 -14.63
N GLY A 599 -0.50 29.55 -14.14
CA GLY A 599 0.12 28.50 -13.34
C GLY A 599 0.61 28.98 -11.96
N GLY A 600 0.21 30.18 -11.53
CA GLY A 600 0.48 30.69 -10.19
C GLY A 600 -0.51 30.14 -9.14
N ARG A 601 -0.45 30.67 -7.92
CA ARG A 601 -1.27 30.17 -6.80
C ARG A 601 -2.03 31.27 -6.08
N TYR A 602 -3.28 30.97 -5.72
CA TYR A 602 -4.09 31.80 -4.82
C TYR A 602 -3.79 31.44 -3.36
N PHE A 603 -3.72 32.45 -2.52
CA PHE A 603 -3.59 32.34 -1.08
C PHE A 603 -4.69 33.15 -0.40
N SER A 604 -5.28 32.57 0.64
CA SER A 604 -6.20 33.30 1.53
C SER A 604 -5.47 33.65 2.82
N ALA A 605 -5.56 34.91 3.24
CA ALA A 605 -4.97 35.41 4.48
C ALA A 605 -6.05 36.12 5.31
N LYS A 606 -6.50 35.48 6.40
CA LYS A 606 -7.57 36.02 7.25
C LYS A 606 -7.09 37.07 8.25
N ASP A 607 -5.80 37.04 8.60
CA ASP A 607 -5.17 37.94 9.56
C ASP A 607 -3.68 38.19 9.23
N GLU A 608 -3.04 39.02 10.04
CA GLU A 608 -1.62 39.39 9.91
C GLU A 608 -0.68 38.19 9.96
N LYS A 609 -0.95 37.20 10.83
CA LYS A 609 -0.07 36.03 10.96
C LYS A 609 -0.14 35.17 9.71
N ALA A 610 -1.35 34.90 9.23
CA ALA A 610 -1.57 34.20 7.97
C ALA A 610 -0.93 34.95 6.79
N LEU A 611 -0.98 36.28 6.78
CA LEU A 611 -0.35 37.09 5.75
C LEU A 611 1.17 36.92 5.71
N THR A 612 1.85 36.94 6.85
CA THR A 612 3.30 36.70 6.93
C THR A 612 3.66 35.28 6.45
N GLU A 613 2.85 34.28 6.82
CA GLU A 613 3.04 32.89 6.39
C GLU A 613 2.90 32.73 4.87
N VAL A 614 1.90 33.40 4.27
CA VAL A 614 1.65 33.45 2.82
C VAL A 614 2.82 34.10 2.09
N PHE A 615 3.27 35.29 2.52
CA PHE A 615 4.41 35.93 1.88
C PHE A 615 5.69 35.10 1.99
N THR A 616 5.90 34.43 3.12
CA THR A 616 7.03 33.51 3.29
C THR A 616 6.91 32.29 2.37
N ALA A 617 5.69 31.81 2.10
CA ALA A 617 5.46 30.73 1.14
C ALA A 617 5.84 31.18 -0.29
N ILE A 618 5.42 32.38 -0.69
CA ILE A 618 5.78 32.94 -2.00
C ILE A 618 7.29 33.19 -2.10
N SER A 619 7.97 33.67 -1.05
CA SER A 619 9.42 33.86 -1.12
C SER A 619 10.20 32.55 -1.25
N GLY A 620 9.66 31.45 -0.71
CA GLY A 620 10.29 30.12 -0.75
C GLY A 620 10.32 29.49 -2.15
N THR A 621 9.37 29.82 -3.04
CA THR A 621 9.33 29.27 -4.41
C THR A 621 10.56 29.66 -5.21
N PHE A 622 11.04 30.90 -5.05
CA PHE A 622 12.17 31.43 -5.83
C PHE A 622 13.51 30.69 -5.66
N GLY A 623 13.66 29.88 -4.61
CA GLY A 623 14.86 29.11 -4.30
C GLY A 623 15.00 27.78 -5.04
N ASN A 624 13.93 27.20 -5.60
CA ASN A 624 13.92 25.79 -6.01
C ASN A 624 13.90 25.55 -7.52
N SER A 625 14.52 26.44 -8.30
CA SER A 625 14.62 26.28 -9.76
C SER A 625 15.93 25.60 -10.17
N PHE A 626 15.85 24.65 -11.10
CA PHE A 626 16.98 23.87 -11.60
C PHE A 626 17.00 23.83 -13.12
N VAL A 627 18.20 23.73 -13.68
CA VAL A 627 18.43 23.37 -15.08
C VAL A 627 19.08 22.01 -15.12
N MET A 628 18.48 21.09 -15.88
CA MET A 628 18.98 19.75 -16.11
C MET A 628 19.38 19.61 -17.57
N THR A 629 20.57 19.05 -17.82
CA THR A 629 21.04 18.71 -19.17
C THR A 629 21.30 17.22 -19.26
N TYR A 630 20.79 16.58 -20.31
CA TYR A 630 20.93 15.13 -20.51
C TYR A 630 21.20 14.77 -21.97
N ASN A 631 21.71 13.56 -22.17
CA ASN A 631 21.94 12.98 -23.49
C ASN A 631 20.64 12.37 -24.02
N ARG A 632 20.16 12.84 -25.17
CA ARG A 632 18.91 12.36 -25.76
C ARG A 632 19.03 10.89 -26.22
N PRO A 633 17.94 10.10 -26.18
CA PRO A 633 17.97 8.71 -26.58
C PRO A 633 18.28 8.57 -28.08
N LYS A 634 19.10 7.57 -28.44
CA LYS A 634 19.45 7.30 -29.85
C LYS A 634 18.32 6.64 -30.63
N GLU A 635 17.49 5.87 -29.94
CA GLU A 635 16.29 5.23 -30.45
C GLU A 635 15.22 5.33 -29.37
N ALA A 636 13.96 5.54 -29.76
CA ALA A 636 12.83 5.49 -28.85
C ALA A 636 11.66 4.78 -29.53
N SER A 637 10.83 4.11 -28.74
CA SER A 637 9.57 3.56 -29.22
C SER A 637 8.57 3.58 -28.08
N PHE A 638 7.86 4.71 -27.96
CA PHE A 638 6.75 4.85 -27.04
C PHE A 638 5.63 3.88 -27.40
N THR A 639 4.84 3.55 -26.39
CA THR A 639 3.77 2.57 -26.54
C THR A 639 2.60 3.23 -27.26
N GLU A 640 2.28 2.74 -28.45
CA GLU A 640 0.99 2.99 -29.14
C GLU A 640 -0.13 2.15 -28.52
N THR A 641 0.13 1.59 -27.34
CA THR A 641 -0.84 0.76 -26.63
C THR A 641 -2.03 1.60 -26.24
N PRO A 642 -3.23 1.23 -26.70
CA PRO A 642 -4.46 1.84 -26.24
C PRO A 642 -4.64 1.75 -24.73
N VAL A 643 -5.04 2.86 -24.12
CA VAL A 643 -5.40 2.95 -22.71
C VAL A 643 -6.87 3.32 -22.61
N ILE A 644 -7.66 2.52 -21.89
CA ILE A 644 -9.08 2.78 -21.65
C ILE A 644 -9.31 2.98 -20.15
N SER A 645 -9.95 4.08 -19.77
CA SER A 645 -10.47 4.28 -18.42
C SER A 645 -11.98 4.04 -18.40
N LEU A 646 -12.42 3.00 -17.70
CA LEU A 646 -13.83 2.69 -17.49
C LEU A 646 -14.30 3.41 -16.22
N VAL A 647 -15.16 4.41 -16.37
CA VAL A 647 -15.65 5.26 -15.28
C VAL A 647 -17.13 4.96 -15.08
N LEU A 648 -17.44 4.19 -14.05
CA LEU A 648 -18.75 3.58 -13.85
C LEU A 648 -19.46 4.17 -12.64
N ASP A 649 -20.68 4.66 -12.86
CA ASP A 649 -21.60 5.08 -11.82
C ASP A 649 -22.07 3.88 -11.00
N VAL A 650 -21.91 3.99 -9.69
CA VAL A 650 -22.39 3.03 -8.69
C VAL A 650 -23.15 3.76 -7.58
N SER A 651 -23.82 4.85 -7.93
CA SER A 651 -24.77 5.54 -7.06
C SER A 651 -25.99 4.66 -6.74
N GLY A 652 -26.79 5.08 -5.75
CA GLY A 652 -27.95 4.31 -5.30
C GLY A 652 -29.02 4.14 -6.39
N SER A 653 -29.20 5.11 -7.27
CA SER A 653 -30.19 5.06 -8.37
C SER A 653 -29.98 3.89 -9.33
N MET A 654 -28.76 3.35 -9.37
CA MET A 654 -28.39 2.17 -10.16
C MET A 654 -28.89 0.84 -9.59
N ASP A 655 -29.42 0.78 -8.36
CA ASP A 655 -30.00 -0.45 -7.78
C ASP A 655 -31.28 -0.20 -6.93
N THR A 656 -31.91 0.98 -7.09
CA THR A 656 -33.17 1.34 -6.42
C THR A 656 -34.36 0.88 -7.25
N ASP A 657 -35.44 0.46 -6.56
CA ASP A 657 -36.68 0.06 -7.20
C ASP A 657 -37.31 1.26 -7.94
N PRO A 658 -37.63 1.14 -9.26
CA PRO A 658 -38.28 2.21 -10.01
C PRO A 658 -39.65 2.63 -9.45
N ALA A 659 -40.27 1.82 -8.59
CA ALA A 659 -41.50 2.17 -7.90
C ALA A 659 -41.28 3.07 -6.67
N GLU A 660 -40.05 3.12 -6.13
CA GLU A 660 -39.69 3.94 -4.97
C GLU A 660 -39.30 5.37 -5.39
N GLU A 661 -38.56 5.52 -6.49
CA GLU A 661 -38.04 6.80 -6.97
C GLU A 661 -38.02 6.88 -8.50
N GLU A 662 -38.53 7.98 -9.06
CA GLU A 662 -38.56 8.22 -10.51
C GLU A 662 -37.13 8.39 -11.05
N GLY A 663 -36.82 7.75 -12.17
CA GLY A 663 -35.48 7.76 -12.77
C GLY A 663 -34.54 6.65 -12.26
N CYS A 664 -34.87 5.97 -11.16
CA CYS A 664 -34.11 4.82 -10.65
C CYS A 664 -34.50 3.50 -11.35
N ASP A 665 -33.58 2.53 -11.40
CA ASP A 665 -33.88 1.14 -11.82
C ASP A 665 -32.78 0.18 -11.32
N PHE A 666 -33.04 -1.12 -11.37
CA PHE A 666 -32.08 -2.20 -11.08
C PHE A 666 -31.05 -2.36 -12.21
N ARG A 667 -30.17 -1.36 -12.38
CA ARG A 667 -29.22 -1.26 -13.49
C ARG A 667 -27.86 -1.90 -13.19
N ILE A 668 -27.46 -2.03 -11.93
CA ILE A 668 -26.09 -2.44 -11.57
C ILE A 668 -25.72 -3.83 -12.11
N ASP A 669 -26.61 -4.82 -12.04
CA ASP A 669 -26.36 -6.17 -12.57
C ASP A 669 -26.29 -6.18 -14.10
N LYS A 670 -27.12 -5.36 -14.76
CA LYS A 670 -27.10 -5.17 -16.23
C LYS A 670 -25.76 -4.55 -16.66
N THR A 671 -25.28 -3.55 -15.91
CA THR A 671 -23.98 -2.91 -16.10
C THR A 671 -22.84 -3.90 -15.93
N LYS A 672 -22.83 -4.70 -14.84
CA LYS A 672 -21.82 -5.76 -14.63
C LYS A 672 -21.79 -6.75 -15.79
N LYS A 673 -22.96 -7.25 -16.23
CA LYS A 673 -23.03 -8.18 -17.37
C LYS A 673 -22.47 -7.58 -18.67
N LEU A 674 -22.80 -6.32 -18.94
CA LEU A 674 -22.36 -5.64 -20.15
C LEU A 674 -20.83 -5.44 -20.16
N PHE A 675 -20.26 -4.93 -19.06
CA PHE A 675 -18.82 -4.69 -18.97
C PHE A 675 -18.02 -5.97 -18.85
N HIS A 676 -18.58 -7.05 -18.28
CA HIS A 676 -18.00 -8.39 -18.36
C HIS A 676 -17.75 -8.79 -19.82
N ASP A 677 -18.79 -8.71 -20.67
CA ASP A 677 -18.67 -9.06 -22.09
C ASP A 677 -17.70 -8.14 -22.84
N PHE A 678 -17.67 -6.85 -22.49
CA PHE A 678 -16.76 -5.88 -23.09
C PHE A 678 -15.30 -6.20 -22.73
N ILE A 679 -14.99 -6.42 -21.45
CA ILE A 679 -13.64 -6.74 -20.96
C ILE A 679 -13.12 -8.03 -21.61
N LEU A 680 -13.97 -9.06 -21.72
CA LEU A 680 -13.57 -10.29 -22.40
C LEU A 680 -13.16 -10.07 -23.87
N LYS A 681 -13.81 -9.11 -24.55
CA LYS A 681 -13.54 -8.76 -25.96
C LYS A 681 -12.38 -7.77 -26.15
N LEU A 682 -11.86 -7.17 -25.09
CA LEU A 682 -10.71 -6.27 -25.20
C LEU A 682 -9.50 -7.00 -25.81
N PRO A 683 -8.76 -6.39 -26.74
CA PRO A 683 -7.51 -6.97 -27.23
C PRO A 683 -6.47 -7.08 -26.10
N GLU A 684 -5.63 -8.12 -26.11
CA GLU A 684 -4.67 -8.42 -25.03
C GLU A 684 -3.66 -7.31 -24.75
N ASN A 685 -3.35 -6.49 -25.76
CA ASN A 685 -2.41 -5.39 -25.58
C ASN A 685 -3.04 -4.17 -24.89
N TYR A 686 -4.36 -4.06 -24.79
CA TYR A 686 -5.02 -2.86 -24.25
C TYR A 686 -4.77 -2.72 -22.75
N LEU A 687 -4.33 -1.53 -22.33
CA LEU A 687 -4.31 -1.14 -20.92
C LEU A 687 -5.71 -0.68 -20.51
N THR A 688 -6.16 -1.11 -19.33
CA THR A 688 -7.45 -0.69 -18.79
C THR A 688 -7.35 -0.30 -17.33
N GLN A 689 -8.08 0.75 -16.96
CA GLN A 689 -8.34 1.18 -15.59
C GLN A 689 -9.84 1.01 -15.32
N LEU A 690 -10.22 0.64 -14.09
CA LEU A 690 -11.61 0.62 -13.67
C LEU A 690 -11.79 1.58 -12.49
N ILE A 691 -12.57 2.64 -12.73
CA ILE A 691 -12.95 3.64 -11.75
C ILE A 691 -14.44 3.50 -11.48
N SER A 692 -14.80 3.42 -10.20
CA SER A 692 -16.19 3.50 -9.75
C SER A 692 -16.41 4.77 -8.95
N PHE A 693 -17.55 5.43 -9.11
CA PHE A 693 -17.87 6.65 -8.36
C PHE A 693 -19.28 6.64 -7.79
N GLN A 694 -19.41 7.23 -6.60
CA GLN A 694 -20.64 7.41 -5.85
C GLN A 694 -20.40 8.39 -4.69
N THR A 695 -21.38 8.63 -3.81
CA THR A 695 -21.15 9.29 -2.51
C THR A 695 -21.36 8.35 -1.33
N SER A 696 -20.81 8.72 -0.17
CA SER A 696 -21.18 8.13 1.11
C SER A 696 -22.62 8.50 1.49
N VAL A 697 -23.16 7.86 2.52
CA VAL A 697 -24.48 8.18 3.09
C VAL A 697 -24.57 9.64 3.57
N VAL A 698 -23.44 10.27 3.90
CA VAL A 698 -23.37 11.68 4.33
C VAL A 698 -23.02 12.65 3.19
N GLY A 699 -22.98 12.19 1.94
CA GLY A 699 -22.79 13.01 0.74
C GLY A 699 -21.34 13.22 0.31
N SER A 700 -20.34 12.79 1.09
CA SER A 700 -18.93 12.87 0.69
C SER A 700 -18.65 12.00 -0.53
N PRO A 701 -17.97 12.50 -1.59
CA PRO A 701 -17.62 11.70 -2.77
C PRO A 701 -16.74 10.49 -2.43
N ILE A 702 -17.04 9.35 -3.05
CA ILE A 702 -16.26 8.11 -3.02
C ILE A 702 -15.93 7.76 -4.47
N ILE A 703 -14.68 7.99 -4.87
CA ILE A 703 -14.18 7.60 -6.19
C ILE A 703 -13.06 6.60 -5.92
N LYS A 704 -13.20 5.39 -6.47
CA LYS A 704 -12.25 4.30 -6.27
C LYS A 704 -11.71 3.85 -7.60
N LEU A 705 -10.38 3.81 -7.72
CA LEU A 705 -9.72 3.06 -8.78
C LEU A 705 -9.74 1.58 -8.37
N GLY A 706 -10.88 0.92 -8.61
CA GLY A 706 -11.13 -0.48 -8.20
C GLY A 706 -10.12 -1.47 -8.80
N GLN A 707 -9.49 -1.09 -9.92
CA GLN A 707 -8.28 -1.71 -10.43
C GLN A 707 -7.37 -0.67 -11.10
N ILE A 708 -6.15 -0.54 -10.58
CA ILE A 708 -5.06 0.23 -11.19
C ILE A 708 -4.75 -0.31 -12.60
N THR A 709 -4.23 0.53 -13.49
CA THR A 709 -3.89 0.21 -14.89
C THR A 709 -3.31 -1.19 -15.04
N THR A 710 -3.98 -2.04 -15.81
CA THR A 710 -3.58 -3.43 -16.03
C THR A 710 -3.93 -3.90 -17.45
N GLN A 711 -3.28 -4.98 -17.88
CA GLN A 711 -3.67 -5.79 -19.05
C GLN A 711 -4.44 -7.05 -18.64
N ASP A 712 -4.44 -7.35 -17.34
CA ASP A 712 -5.02 -8.56 -16.79
C ASP A 712 -6.55 -8.40 -16.70
N LYS A 713 -7.29 -9.18 -17.50
CA LYS A 713 -8.76 -9.11 -17.52
C LYS A 713 -9.38 -9.67 -16.25
N GLY A 714 -8.75 -10.65 -15.60
CA GLY A 714 -9.20 -11.24 -14.35
C GLY A 714 -9.20 -10.22 -13.21
N GLN A 715 -8.17 -9.39 -13.12
CA GLN A 715 -8.13 -8.26 -12.19
C GLN A 715 -9.28 -7.26 -12.44
N LEU A 716 -9.55 -6.92 -13.70
CA LEU A 716 -10.67 -6.04 -14.08
C LEU A 716 -12.03 -6.66 -13.78
N LEU A 717 -12.21 -7.95 -14.09
CA LEU A 717 -13.45 -8.70 -13.83
C LEU A 717 -13.70 -8.81 -12.32
N GLN A 718 -12.67 -9.13 -11.52
CA GLN A 718 -12.82 -9.16 -10.05
C GLN A 718 -13.23 -7.78 -9.51
N SER A 719 -12.61 -6.71 -10.00
CA SER A 719 -13.04 -5.35 -9.64
C SER A 719 -14.47 -5.03 -10.07
N LEU A 720 -14.92 -5.52 -11.21
CA LEU A 720 -16.29 -5.31 -11.72
C LEU A 720 -17.32 -6.07 -10.86
N GLY A 721 -17.00 -7.31 -10.47
CA GLY A 721 -17.87 -8.14 -9.64
C GLY A 721 -18.13 -7.51 -8.26
N GLU A 722 -17.13 -6.84 -7.68
CA GLU A 722 -17.19 -6.23 -6.34
C GLU A 722 -17.96 -4.90 -6.29
N LEU A 723 -18.44 -4.35 -7.40
CA LEU A 723 -19.19 -3.08 -7.41
C LEU A 723 -20.48 -3.19 -6.57
N LYS A 724 -20.73 -2.18 -5.73
CA LYS A 724 -21.91 -2.08 -4.84
C LYS A 724 -22.54 -0.69 -4.98
N ALA A 725 -23.81 -0.66 -5.39
CA ALA A 725 -24.54 0.58 -5.65
C ALA A 725 -25.09 1.21 -4.37
N TYR A 726 -24.76 2.48 -4.08
CA TYR A 726 -25.34 3.28 -2.98
C TYR A 726 -24.94 4.76 -3.08
N GLY A 727 -25.65 5.65 -2.38
CA GLY A 727 -25.32 7.08 -2.32
C GLY A 727 -25.71 7.86 -3.57
N GLY A 728 -25.07 9.01 -3.80
CA GLY A 728 -25.34 9.92 -4.94
C GLY A 728 -24.21 9.96 -5.96
N THR A 729 -24.24 10.96 -6.85
CA THR A 729 -23.47 10.97 -8.11
C THR A 729 -22.53 12.18 -8.23
N PRO A 730 -21.25 12.10 -7.81
CA PRO A 730 -20.31 13.22 -7.87
C PRO A 730 -19.62 13.35 -9.24
N ILE A 731 -20.35 13.79 -10.27
CA ILE A 731 -19.94 13.74 -11.69
C ILE A 731 -18.66 14.55 -11.96
N LEU A 732 -18.57 15.81 -11.53
CA LEU A 732 -17.39 16.65 -11.77
C LEU A 732 -16.13 16.00 -11.19
N ARG A 733 -16.19 15.59 -9.92
CA ARG A 733 -15.04 14.98 -9.24
C ARG A 733 -14.62 13.66 -9.89
N ALA A 734 -15.57 12.82 -10.29
CA ALA A 734 -15.29 11.57 -11.00
C ALA A 734 -14.60 11.83 -12.35
N LEU A 735 -15.07 12.82 -13.11
CA LEU A 735 -14.48 13.18 -14.40
C LEU A 735 -13.06 13.74 -14.24
N THR A 736 -12.84 14.64 -13.27
CA THR A 736 -11.50 15.19 -12.98
C THR A 736 -10.52 14.09 -12.61
N ILE A 737 -10.92 13.16 -11.73
CA ILE A 737 -10.08 12.02 -11.33
C ILE A 737 -9.77 11.13 -12.55
N ALA A 738 -10.77 10.79 -13.35
CA ALA A 738 -10.56 9.98 -14.55
C ALA A 738 -9.61 10.64 -15.56
N TYR A 739 -9.77 11.94 -15.80
CA TYR A 739 -8.91 12.72 -16.68
C TYR A 739 -7.47 12.76 -16.18
N GLU A 740 -7.24 13.12 -14.91
CA GLU A 740 -5.89 13.20 -14.33
C GLU A 740 -5.19 11.83 -14.28
N ASN A 741 -5.92 10.74 -14.04
CA ASN A 741 -5.36 9.39 -14.09
C ASN A 741 -4.95 8.98 -15.50
N ILE A 742 -5.84 9.15 -16.49
CA ILE A 742 -5.56 8.66 -17.85
C ILE A 742 -4.53 9.54 -18.56
N ARG A 743 -4.51 10.85 -18.33
CA ARG A 743 -3.53 11.76 -18.96
C ARG A 743 -2.11 11.46 -18.52
N ALA A 744 -1.92 11.02 -17.27
CA ALA A 744 -0.62 10.68 -16.71
C ALA A 744 -0.01 9.40 -17.31
N VAL A 745 -0.82 8.53 -17.92
CA VAL A 745 -0.33 7.32 -18.59
C VAL A 745 0.36 7.71 -19.90
N PRO A 746 1.63 7.30 -20.16
CA PRO A 746 2.40 7.72 -21.32
C PRO A 746 1.97 6.98 -22.61
N SER A 747 0.79 7.29 -23.13
CA SER A 747 0.24 6.78 -24.40
C SER A 747 -0.38 7.91 -25.23
N ASN A 748 -0.34 7.76 -26.57
CA ASN A 748 -1.01 8.67 -27.51
C ASN A 748 -2.41 8.19 -27.92
N LYS A 749 -2.83 7.02 -27.43
CA LYS A 749 -4.16 6.44 -27.71
C LYS A 749 -4.89 6.23 -26.39
N LYS A 750 -5.66 7.24 -25.99
CA LYS A 750 -6.37 7.26 -24.71
C LYS A 750 -7.87 7.36 -24.96
N ALA A 751 -8.65 6.63 -24.17
CA ALA A 751 -10.09 6.73 -24.20
C ALA A 751 -10.73 6.65 -22.80
N ILE A 752 -11.77 7.44 -22.59
CA ILE A 752 -12.62 7.38 -21.40
C ILE A 752 -13.99 6.84 -21.81
N VAL A 753 -14.49 5.85 -21.08
CA VAL A 753 -15.90 5.45 -21.11
C VAL A 753 -16.53 5.95 -19.82
N PHE A 754 -17.41 6.96 -19.92
CA PHE A 754 -18.07 7.55 -18.75
C PHE A 754 -19.54 7.14 -18.75
N LEU A 755 -19.94 6.23 -17.86
CA LEU A 755 -21.31 5.75 -17.71
C LEU A 755 -21.98 6.35 -16.48
N THR A 756 -23.19 6.89 -16.64
CA THR A 756 -24.03 7.41 -15.53
C THR A 756 -25.52 7.38 -15.85
N ASP A 757 -26.35 7.33 -14.82
CA ASP A 757 -27.81 7.51 -14.89
C ASP A 757 -28.27 8.89 -14.37
N ALA A 758 -27.35 9.83 -14.12
CA ALA A 758 -27.64 11.14 -13.54
C ALA A 758 -27.52 12.31 -14.54
N ALA A 759 -27.78 12.06 -15.82
CA ALA A 759 -27.92 13.10 -16.84
C ALA A 759 -26.68 14.01 -17.09
N LEU A 760 -25.49 13.70 -16.55
CA LEU A 760 -24.33 14.60 -16.53
C LEU A 760 -24.66 15.97 -15.87
N GLU A 761 -25.59 15.99 -14.93
CA GLU A 761 -25.95 17.20 -14.19
C GLU A 761 -24.93 17.48 -13.09
N VAL A 762 -24.36 18.69 -13.15
CA VAL A 762 -23.45 19.24 -12.13
C VAL A 762 -24.07 20.52 -11.56
N ASP A 763 -23.65 20.91 -10.36
CA ASP A 763 -24.15 22.12 -9.72
C ASP A 763 -23.85 23.37 -10.57
N GLU A 764 -24.68 24.42 -10.46
CA GLU A 764 -24.57 25.62 -11.31
C GLU A 764 -23.20 26.30 -11.23
N ASP A 765 -22.57 26.29 -10.06
CA ASP A 765 -21.23 26.81 -9.82
C ASP A 765 -20.11 25.86 -10.30
N GLU A 766 -20.40 24.58 -10.52
CA GLU A 766 -19.48 23.57 -11.05
C GLU A 766 -19.43 23.53 -12.58
N LYS A 767 -20.45 24.04 -13.28
CA LYS A 767 -20.58 23.96 -14.75
C LYS A 767 -19.36 24.48 -15.51
N ALA A 768 -18.79 25.59 -15.07
CA ALA A 768 -17.62 26.19 -15.73
C ALA A 768 -16.39 25.27 -15.64
N GLU A 769 -16.16 24.67 -14.48
CA GLU A 769 -15.03 23.74 -14.30
C GLU A 769 -15.29 22.42 -15.06
N PHE A 770 -16.53 21.92 -15.05
CA PHE A 770 -16.92 20.73 -15.83
C PHE A 770 -16.65 20.92 -17.33
N GLU A 771 -17.07 22.04 -17.92
CA GLU A 771 -16.81 22.36 -19.33
C GLU A 771 -15.32 22.54 -19.62
N LYS A 772 -14.55 23.09 -18.66
CA LYS A 772 -13.09 23.24 -18.77
C LYS A 772 -12.39 21.88 -18.81
N ILE A 773 -12.74 20.93 -17.94
CA ILE A 773 -12.16 19.56 -18.00
C ILE A 773 -12.49 18.90 -19.34
N ILE A 774 -13.72 19.07 -19.86
CA ILE A 774 -14.09 18.54 -21.18
C ILE A 774 -13.26 19.17 -22.31
N ALA A 775 -12.96 20.47 -22.22
CA ALA A 775 -12.09 21.14 -23.18
C ALA A 775 -10.64 20.62 -23.12
N GLN A 776 -10.12 20.33 -21.92
CA GLN A 776 -8.80 19.74 -21.73
C GLN A 776 -8.71 18.31 -22.27
N ILE A 777 -9.74 17.48 -22.04
CA ILE A 777 -9.86 16.14 -22.63
C ILE A 777 -9.71 16.19 -24.16
N LYS A 778 -10.36 17.18 -24.79
CA LYS A 778 -10.26 17.41 -26.23
C LYS A 778 -8.85 17.86 -26.64
N GLU A 779 -8.27 18.81 -25.91
CA GLU A 779 -6.92 19.33 -26.16
C GLU A 779 -5.86 18.22 -26.11
N ASP A 780 -5.98 17.32 -25.13
CA ASP A 780 -5.10 16.17 -24.94
C ASP A 780 -5.40 15.00 -25.90
N ASN A 781 -6.33 15.18 -26.85
CA ASN A 781 -6.72 14.18 -27.86
C ASN A 781 -7.17 12.83 -27.24
N ILE A 782 -7.95 12.91 -26.15
CA ILE A 782 -8.51 11.74 -25.46
C ILE A 782 -9.91 11.47 -26.02
N ALA A 783 -10.15 10.28 -26.60
CA ALA A 783 -11.51 9.93 -27.02
C ALA A 783 -12.42 9.75 -25.81
N VAL A 784 -13.66 10.18 -25.89
CA VAL A 784 -14.64 9.93 -24.83
C VAL A 784 -15.92 9.38 -25.41
N LEU A 785 -16.44 8.33 -24.76
CA LEU A 785 -17.81 7.87 -24.91
C LEU A 785 -18.60 8.25 -23.66
N TRP A 786 -19.54 9.19 -23.82
CA TRP A 786 -20.51 9.57 -22.80
C TRP A 786 -21.71 8.63 -22.88
N ALA A 787 -21.86 7.72 -21.92
CA ALA A 787 -22.90 6.70 -21.88
C ALA A 787 -23.95 7.05 -20.82
N GLY A 788 -25.17 7.35 -21.26
CA GLY A 788 -26.34 7.53 -20.40
C GLY A 788 -27.20 6.27 -20.38
N ILE A 789 -27.60 5.82 -19.20
CA ILE A 789 -28.56 4.71 -19.03
C ILE A 789 -29.81 5.22 -18.29
N GLY A 790 -30.99 5.03 -18.87
CA GLY A 790 -32.25 5.42 -18.23
C GLY A 790 -32.50 6.92 -18.10
N VAL A 791 -31.89 7.71 -18.99
CA VAL A 791 -31.91 9.19 -18.99
C VAL A 791 -32.24 9.74 -20.38
N GLU A 792 -33.12 9.06 -21.11
CA GLU A 792 -33.49 9.39 -22.49
C GLU A 792 -33.99 10.84 -22.67
N GLU A 793 -34.64 11.41 -21.64
CA GLU A 793 -35.11 12.79 -21.60
C GLU A 793 -33.98 13.82 -21.43
N HIS A 794 -32.83 13.43 -20.90
CA HIS A 794 -31.64 14.29 -20.72
C HIS A 794 -30.58 14.09 -21.81
N LYS A 795 -30.97 13.50 -22.95
CA LYS A 795 -30.06 13.25 -24.09
C LYS A 795 -29.28 14.48 -24.57
N GLU A 796 -29.84 15.68 -24.40
CA GLU A 796 -29.19 16.94 -24.80
C GLU A 796 -27.89 17.20 -24.01
N ALA A 797 -27.83 16.82 -22.73
CA ALA A 797 -26.63 16.99 -21.90
C ALA A 797 -25.46 16.13 -22.42
N PHE A 798 -25.72 14.86 -22.71
CA PHE A 798 -24.75 13.94 -23.32
C PHE A 798 -24.32 14.40 -24.72
N ALA A 799 -25.25 14.88 -25.53
CA ALA A 799 -24.94 15.42 -26.85
C ALA A 799 -24.04 16.67 -26.75
N LYS A 800 -24.29 17.54 -25.76
CA LYS A 800 -23.45 18.71 -25.49
C LYS A 800 -22.05 18.30 -25.04
N ALA A 801 -21.92 17.37 -24.09
CA ALA A 801 -20.63 16.87 -23.61
C ALA A 801 -19.81 16.23 -24.74
N ALA A 802 -20.44 15.40 -25.59
CA ALA A 802 -19.80 14.83 -26.77
C ALA A 802 -19.37 15.90 -27.77
N SER A 803 -20.19 16.92 -28.01
CA SER A 803 -19.82 18.02 -28.91
C SER A 803 -18.64 18.84 -28.39
N LEU A 804 -18.57 19.09 -27.08
CA LEU A 804 -17.48 19.85 -26.46
C LEU A 804 -16.17 19.06 -26.44
N SER A 805 -16.23 17.75 -26.20
CA SER A 805 -15.07 16.84 -26.21
C SER A 805 -14.62 16.39 -27.61
N GLU A 806 -15.38 16.68 -28.67
CA GLU A 806 -15.29 15.96 -29.96
C GLU A 806 -15.40 14.42 -29.81
N GLY A 807 -16.07 13.99 -28.75
CA GLY A 807 -16.33 12.59 -28.44
C GLY A 807 -17.60 12.05 -29.07
N SER A 808 -18.05 10.91 -28.56
CA SER A 808 -19.31 10.27 -28.92
C SER A 808 -20.20 10.15 -27.69
N TYR A 809 -21.51 10.00 -27.91
CA TYR A 809 -22.42 9.68 -26.83
C TYR A 809 -23.43 8.62 -27.26
N VAL A 810 -23.95 7.92 -26.26
CA VAL A 810 -25.07 7.01 -26.40
C VAL A 810 -25.96 7.18 -25.17
N VAL A 811 -27.27 7.27 -25.38
CA VAL A 811 -28.25 7.24 -24.29
C VAL A 811 -29.23 6.13 -24.60
N THR A 812 -29.20 5.06 -23.81
CA THR A 812 -30.03 3.88 -24.02
C THR A 812 -30.12 3.02 -22.77
N GLU A 813 -31.30 2.50 -22.48
CA GLU A 813 -31.47 1.37 -21.57
C GLU A 813 -31.16 -0.01 -22.19
N ASN A 814 -30.93 -0.10 -23.50
CA ASN A 814 -30.64 -1.37 -24.17
C ASN A 814 -29.14 -1.67 -24.19
N ALA A 815 -28.74 -2.78 -23.55
CA ALA A 815 -27.37 -3.29 -23.54
C ALA A 815 -26.75 -3.46 -24.94
N GLU A 816 -27.52 -3.87 -25.96
CA GLU A 816 -27.01 -4.03 -27.33
C GLU A 816 -26.57 -2.69 -27.94
N GLY A 817 -27.31 -1.61 -27.66
CA GLY A 817 -26.98 -0.27 -28.16
C GLY A 817 -25.70 0.29 -27.54
N LEU A 818 -25.53 0.08 -26.23
CA LEU A 818 -24.31 0.47 -25.53
C LEU A 818 -23.11 -0.40 -25.98
N GLN A 819 -23.31 -1.71 -26.16
CA GLN A 819 -22.26 -2.60 -26.68
C GLN A 819 -21.79 -2.20 -28.09
N ALA A 820 -22.71 -1.80 -28.98
CA ALA A 820 -22.35 -1.29 -30.31
C ALA A 820 -21.47 -0.03 -30.21
N SER A 821 -21.83 0.91 -29.33
CA SER A 821 -21.08 2.16 -29.12
C SER A 821 -19.69 1.91 -28.52
N LEU A 822 -19.57 0.92 -27.61
CA LEU A 822 -18.28 0.47 -27.08
C LEU A 822 -17.38 -0.11 -28.19
N ASN A 823 -17.93 -0.90 -29.11
CA ASN A 823 -17.17 -1.42 -30.25
C ASN A 823 -16.72 -0.30 -31.22
N ASP A 824 -17.58 0.70 -31.44
CA ASP A 824 -17.25 1.86 -32.27
C ASP A 824 -16.12 2.70 -31.65
N LEU A 825 -16.10 2.82 -30.30
CA LEU A 825 -14.99 3.43 -29.57
C LEU A 825 -13.68 2.66 -29.78
N LEU A 826 -13.68 1.32 -29.64
CA LEU A 826 -12.48 0.52 -29.91
C LEU A 826 -11.96 0.74 -31.33
N ALA A 827 -12.86 0.83 -32.31
CA ALA A 827 -12.50 1.10 -33.71
C ALA A 827 -12.02 2.54 -33.96
N SER A 828 -12.41 3.52 -33.15
CA SER A 828 -11.96 4.91 -33.27
C SER A 828 -10.56 5.11 -32.67
N ILE A 829 -10.28 4.47 -31.54
CA ILE A 829 -8.95 4.43 -30.90
C ILE A 829 -7.88 3.94 -31.88
N GLU A 830 -8.18 2.89 -32.65
CA GLU A 830 -7.23 2.35 -33.63
C GLU A 830 -6.93 3.31 -34.79
N LYS A 831 -7.81 4.28 -35.05
CA LYS A 831 -7.69 5.27 -36.12
C LYS A 831 -7.12 6.61 -35.66
N MET A 832 -6.86 6.78 -34.35
CA MET A 832 -6.27 8.01 -33.83
C MET A 832 -4.92 8.28 -34.47
N ASN A 833 -4.70 9.53 -34.86
CA ASN A 833 -3.39 9.97 -35.33
C ASN A 833 -2.44 10.06 -34.14
N THR A 834 -1.26 9.47 -34.29
CA THR A 834 -0.19 9.55 -33.30
C THR A 834 0.37 10.96 -33.32
N THR A 835 0.26 11.70 -32.21
CA THR A 835 0.92 13.00 -32.04
C THR A 835 2.45 12.84 -32.16
N GLN A 836 3.14 13.87 -32.67
CA GLN A 836 4.61 13.85 -32.82
C GLN A 836 5.34 14.19 -31.51
N GLU A 837 4.60 14.52 -30.45
CA GLU A 837 5.14 14.90 -29.16
C GLU A 837 5.65 13.68 -28.39
N LEU A 838 6.77 13.86 -27.69
CA LEU A 838 7.41 12.83 -26.90
C LEU A 838 7.05 13.00 -25.42
N PRO A 839 6.63 11.95 -24.71
CA PRO A 839 6.49 12.02 -23.26
C PRO A 839 7.87 12.19 -22.61
N LEU A 840 7.96 13.14 -21.70
CA LEU A 840 9.11 13.45 -20.88
C LEU A 840 8.70 13.33 -19.41
N THR A 841 9.21 12.30 -18.72
CA THR A 841 8.95 12.09 -17.29
C THR A 841 10.19 12.43 -16.49
N ILE A 842 10.01 13.17 -15.39
CA ILE A 842 11.07 13.52 -14.43
C ILE A 842 10.62 13.04 -13.06
N GLN A 843 11.49 12.31 -12.37
CA GLN A 843 11.30 11.89 -10.98
C GLN A 843 12.48 12.34 -10.13
N ILE A 844 12.20 12.88 -8.94
CA ILE A 844 13.20 13.31 -7.96
C ILE A 844 12.85 12.62 -6.63
N ASN A 845 13.79 11.85 -6.09
CA ASN A 845 13.65 11.07 -4.85
C ASN A 845 14.73 11.50 -3.85
N ASP A 846 14.52 12.60 -3.15
CA ASP A 846 15.49 13.11 -2.17
C ASP A 846 15.26 12.51 -0.77
N LYS A 847 16.25 12.60 0.12
CA LYS A 847 16.07 12.28 1.54
C LYS A 847 16.34 13.51 2.39
N ASP A 848 15.37 13.90 3.21
CA ASP A 848 15.58 15.02 4.13
C ASP A 848 16.60 14.65 5.24
N PRO A 849 17.10 15.62 6.02
CA PRO A 849 18.07 15.34 7.11
C PRO A 849 17.57 14.38 8.19
N THR A 850 16.26 14.13 8.24
CA THR A 850 15.63 13.19 9.17
C THR A 850 15.45 11.78 8.57
N GLY A 851 15.82 11.60 7.30
CA GLY A 851 15.76 10.33 6.58
C GLY A 851 14.46 10.11 5.79
N SER A 852 13.53 11.07 5.77
CA SER A 852 12.29 10.94 5.00
C SER A 852 12.56 10.96 3.50
N LEU A 853 11.98 10.00 2.79
CA LEU A 853 11.92 10.04 1.33
C LEU A 853 10.98 11.17 0.88
N LEU A 854 11.53 12.11 0.12
CA LEU A 854 10.82 13.18 -0.57
C LEU A 854 10.73 12.80 -2.05
N SER A 855 9.53 12.52 -2.53
CA SER A 855 9.35 11.90 -3.84
C SER A 855 8.45 12.76 -4.71
N TYR A 856 9.02 13.39 -5.74
CA TYR A 856 8.30 14.24 -6.70
C TYR A 856 8.37 13.62 -8.09
N ALA A 857 7.31 13.79 -8.88
CA ALA A 857 7.29 13.33 -10.26
C ALA A 857 6.43 14.27 -11.12
N THR A 858 6.74 14.35 -12.41
CA THR A 858 5.89 14.98 -13.42
C THR A 858 6.10 14.31 -14.77
N THR A 859 5.08 14.37 -15.62
CA THR A 859 5.14 13.93 -17.01
C THR A 859 4.53 15.00 -17.90
N GLU A 860 5.27 15.46 -18.91
CA GLU A 860 4.78 16.38 -19.93
C GLU A 860 5.12 15.90 -21.34
N TYR A 861 4.37 16.38 -22.33
CA TYR A 861 4.60 16.08 -23.74
C TYR A 861 5.41 17.20 -24.38
N VAL A 862 6.56 16.88 -24.96
CA VAL A 862 7.48 17.85 -25.55
C VAL A 862 7.58 17.73 -27.06
N ASN A 863 7.67 18.87 -27.74
CA ASN A 863 7.87 18.97 -29.19
C ASN A 863 9.33 18.77 -29.59
N PHE A 864 9.91 17.62 -29.22
CA PHE A 864 11.29 17.27 -29.53
C PHE A 864 11.39 16.49 -30.84
N THR A 865 12.55 16.56 -31.50
CA THR A 865 12.79 15.79 -32.72
C THR A 865 12.83 14.30 -32.38
N ALA A 866 11.84 13.52 -32.83
CA ALA A 866 11.78 12.10 -32.49
C ALA A 866 13.02 11.32 -32.97
N PRO A 867 13.69 10.54 -32.11
CA PRO A 867 14.77 9.66 -32.54
C PRO A 867 14.22 8.52 -33.42
N PRO A 868 15.08 7.81 -34.17
CA PRO A 868 14.69 6.60 -34.89
C PRO A 868 13.90 5.61 -34.02
N LYS A 869 12.92 4.92 -34.63
CA LYS A 869 12.14 3.89 -33.93
C LYS A 869 13.04 2.73 -33.49
N SER A 870 13.00 2.41 -32.19
CA SER A 870 13.62 1.22 -31.61
C SER A 870 12.93 -0.06 -32.09
N GLY A 871 13.70 -1.15 -32.23
CA GLY A 871 13.14 -2.50 -32.45
C GLY A 871 12.49 -3.12 -31.21
N GLU A 872 12.85 -2.62 -30.03
CA GLU A 872 12.23 -2.97 -28.74
C GLU A 872 11.15 -1.94 -28.39
N ILE A 873 9.92 -2.39 -28.18
CA ILE A 873 8.79 -1.57 -27.71
C ILE A 873 8.91 -1.42 -26.20
N ILE A 874 8.70 -0.22 -25.68
CA ILE A 874 8.73 0.05 -24.23
C ILE A 874 7.58 -0.68 -23.55
N ALA A 875 7.87 -1.32 -22.42
CA ALA A 875 6.86 -1.97 -21.60
C ALA A 875 5.82 -0.93 -21.15
N PRO A 876 4.52 -1.26 -21.14
CA PRO A 876 3.50 -0.35 -20.63
C PRO A 876 3.79 0.02 -19.17
N ASP A 877 3.51 1.28 -18.79
CA ASP A 877 3.61 1.74 -17.40
C ASP A 877 2.42 1.22 -16.59
N VAL A 878 2.54 -0.02 -16.13
CA VAL A 878 1.57 -0.76 -15.32
C VAL A 878 2.24 -1.35 -14.10
N THR A 879 1.43 -1.87 -13.17
CA THR A 879 1.94 -2.67 -12.05
C THR A 879 2.81 -3.82 -12.57
N GLN A 880 4.06 -3.90 -12.10
CA GLN A 880 4.99 -4.97 -12.45
C GLN A 880 5.13 -5.93 -11.27
N ILE A 881 5.08 -7.23 -11.55
CA ILE A 881 5.20 -8.28 -10.53
C ILE A 881 6.36 -9.21 -10.91
N SER A 882 7.25 -9.45 -9.96
CA SER A 882 8.33 -10.43 -10.07
C SER A 882 8.29 -11.38 -8.88
N THR A 883 8.34 -12.69 -9.13
CA THR A 883 8.32 -13.75 -8.11
C THR A 883 9.60 -14.59 -8.16
N GLY A 884 9.77 -15.51 -7.21
CA GLY A 884 10.86 -16.50 -7.23
C GLY A 884 12.15 -16.08 -6.51
N THR A 885 12.21 -14.88 -5.94
CA THR A 885 13.33 -14.48 -5.08
C THR A 885 13.28 -15.30 -3.79
N PRO A 886 14.26 -16.15 -3.47
CA PRO A 886 14.18 -17.01 -2.29
C PRO A 886 14.13 -16.19 -1.00
N LEU A 887 13.14 -16.47 -0.15
CA LEU A 887 13.01 -15.88 1.18
C LEU A 887 13.44 -16.90 2.21
N LYS A 888 14.50 -16.58 2.96
CA LYS A 888 14.92 -17.41 4.08
C LYS A 888 14.51 -16.76 5.39
N ARG A 889 13.35 -17.16 5.89
CA ARG A 889 12.87 -16.76 7.22
C ARG A 889 13.77 -17.32 8.31
N TYR A 890 14.13 -18.60 8.22
CA TYR A 890 15.13 -19.24 9.07
C TYR A 890 16.26 -19.78 8.20
N ASP A 891 17.50 -19.35 8.45
CA ASP A 891 18.69 -19.91 7.79
C ASP A 891 19.83 -20.16 8.79
N SER A 892 20.90 -20.79 8.32
CA SER A 892 22.07 -21.10 9.14
C SER A 892 22.77 -19.87 9.71
N GLN A 893 22.67 -18.72 9.04
CA GLN A 893 23.26 -17.47 9.51
C GLN A 893 22.41 -16.88 10.64
N THR A 894 21.09 -16.78 10.46
CA THR A 894 20.14 -16.37 11.50
C THR A 894 20.21 -17.30 12.72
N ALA A 895 20.36 -18.61 12.49
CA ALA A 895 20.58 -19.58 13.56
C ALA A 895 21.92 -19.38 14.28
N ALA A 896 23.00 -19.12 13.54
CA ALA A 896 24.32 -18.89 14.13
C ALA A 896 24.44 -17.55 14.88
N LEU A 897 23.57 -16.58 14.59
CA LEU A 897 23.57 -15.25 15.21
C LEU A 897 22.57 -15.14 16.37
N VAL A 898 21.32 -15.56 16.13
CA VAL A 898 20.19 -15.15 16.98
C VAL A 898 19.40 -16.35 17.53
N THR A 899 19.00 -17.31 16.68
CA THR A 899 18.01 -18.32 17.09
C THR A 899 18.60 -19.63 17.62
N GLY A 900 19.87 -19.92 17.32
CA GLY A 900 20.60 -21.10 17.79
C GLY A 900 19.91 -22.42 17.49
N THR A 901 19.83 -23.29 18.50
CA THR A 901 19.13 -24.59 18.42
C THR A 901 17.65 -24.55 18.81
N GLY A 902 17.06 -23.37 18.98
CA GLY A 902 15.64 -23.24 19.31
C GLY A 902 14.76 -23.75 18.17
N ILE A 903 13.65 -24.42 18.49
CA ILE A 903 12.73 -24.96 17.50
C ILE A 903 11.92 -23.80 16.88
N PRO A 904 12.03 -23.52 15.56
CA PRO A 904 11.22 -22.51 14.89
C PRO A 904 9.72 -22.79 15.07
N GLY A 905 8.91 -21.76 15.31
CA GLY A 905 7.47 -21.88 15.53
C GLY A 905 7.06 -22.33 16.95
N MET A 906 8.00 -22.79 17.77
CA MET A 906 7.73 -23.21 19.16
C MET A 906 8.52 -22.42 20.19
N ASP A 907 9.85 -22.49 20.11
CA ASP A 907 10.75 -21.76 21.01
C ASP A 907 11.03 -20.36 20.49
N THR A 908 11.10 -20.21 19.16
CA THR A 908 11.38 -18.94 18.51
C THR A 908 10.44 -18.73 17.34
N ILE A 909 9.72 -17.61 17.34
CA ILE A 909 8.82 -17.20 16.27
C ILE A 909 9.34 -15.88 15.73
N LEU A 910 10.02 -15.94 14.57
CA LEU A 910 10.52 -14.76 13.85
C LEU A 910 9.37 -14.16 13.03
N THR A 911 8.89 -13.00 13.41
CA THR A 911 7.79 -12.31 12.72
C THR A 911 8.29 -11.52 11.51
N LYS A 912 9.43 -10.83 11.63
CA LYS A 912 9.96 -9.93 10.59
C LYS A 912 11.48 -10.01 10.49
N ARG A 913 12.01 -9.82 9.28
CA ARG A 913 13.45 -9.70 9.00
C ARG A 913 13.67 -8.57 8.00
N ILE A 914 14.39 -7.52 8.39
CA ILE A 914 14.59 -6.31 7.56
C ILE A 914 16.09 -6.03 7.43
N PRO A 915 16.66 -6.08 6.21
CA PRO A 915 18.01 -5.59 5.95
C PRO A 915 18.10 -4.07 6.19
N ILE A 916 19.16 -3.60 6.85
CA ILE A 916 19.30 -2.18 7.24
C ILE A 916 20.52 -1.51 6.61
N ASN A 917 21.70 -2.16 6.69
CA ASN A 917 22.98 -1.67 6.15
C ASN A 917 23.28 -0.17 6.34
N SER A 918 22.91 0.38 7.50
CA SER A 918 23.06 1.81 7.80
C SER A 918 24.26 2.05 8.71
N GLN A 919 25.02 3.11 8.46
CA GLN A 919 26.27 3.41 9.16
C GLN A 919 26.36 4.88 9.55
N THR A 920 26.93 5.14 10.71
CA THR A 920 27.29 6.49 11.18
C THR A 920 28.46 6.41 12.16
N SER A 921 28.96 7.55 12.63
CA SER A 921 30.09 7.61 13.56
C SER A 921 30.03 8.82 14.48
N ASN A 922 30.58 8.67 15.68
CA ASN A 922 30.96 9.80 16.53
C ASN A 922 32.50 9.95 16.57
N LYS A 923 33.06 10.59 17.61
CA LYS A 923 34.52 10.77 17.72
C LYS A 923 35.30 9.53 18.18
N ALA A 924 34.63 8.48 18.65
CA ALA A 924 35.27 7.28 19.21
C ALA A 924 34.90 5.97 18.48
N MET A 925 33.71 5.91 17.89
CA MET A 925 33.14 4.70 17.31
C MET A 925 32.46 4.98 15.97
N GLU A 926 32.74 4.13 15.00
CA GLU A 926 31.92 3.91 13.81
C GLU A 926 30.96 2.75 14.10
N LEU A 927 29.67 2.96 13.87
CA LEU A 927 28.59 2.04 14.17
C LEU A 927 27.83 1.72 12.87
N THR A 928 27.73 0.43 12.57
CA THR A 928 26.95 -0.09 11.44
C THR A 928 25.88 -1.05 11.96
N VAL A 929 24.64 -0.89 11.51
CA VAL A 929 23.56 -1.87 11.71
C VAL A 929 23.33 -2.59 10.39
N LYS A 930 23.49 -3.92 10.40
CA LYS A 930 23.36 -4.75 9.20
C LYS A 930 21.94 -5.21 8.98
N GLU A 931 21.30 -5.73 10.03
CA GLU A 931 20.02 -6.40 9.92
C GLU A 931 19.20 -6.28 11.21
N ALA A 932 17.88 -6.29 11.08
CA ALA A 932 16.91 -6.28 12.16
C ALA A 932 16.03 -7.54 12.12
N TYR A 933 15.88 -8.21 13.26
CA TYR A 933 15.06 -9.41 13.44
C TYR A 933 14.00 -9.15 14.51
N TYR A 934 12.74 -9.46 14.22
CA TYR A 934 11.62 -9.25 15.14
C TYR A 934 11.03 -10.59 15.57
N PHE A 935 10.72 -10.72 16.86
CA PHE A 935 10.21 -11.97 17.43
C PHE A 935 9.01 -11.73 18.34
N SER A 936 7.89 -12.41 18.06
CA SER A 936 6.77 -12.53 19.00
C SER A 936 7.07 -13.53 20.12
N LYS A 937 8.03 -14.45 19.89
CA LYS A 937 8.56 -15.36 20.90
C LYS A 937 10.04 -15.61 20.66
N PHE A 938 10.88 -15.49 21.70
CA PHE A 938 12.33 -15.58 21.55
C PHE A 938 12.93 -16.52 22.59
N LYS A 939 13.49 -17.67 22.14
CA LYS A 939 14.14 -18.68 22.99
C LYS A 939 13.24 -19.18 24.15
N GLY A 940 11.95 -19.35 23.86
CA GLY A 940 10.91 -19.78 24.80
C GLY A 940 10.34 -18.66 25.66
N LEU A 941 10.87 -17.44 25.55
CA LEU A 941 10.34 -16.27 26.25
C LEU A 941 9.27 -15.59 25.42
N GLU A 942 8.16 -15.27 26.09
CA GLU A 942 7.11 -14.42 25.57
C GLU A 942 7.34 -12.98 26.09
N PRO A 943 7.24 -11.98 25.22
CA PRO A 943 7.30 -10.58 25.62
C PRO A 943 6.03 -10.22 26.42
N PRO A 944 6.03 -9.08 27.14
CA PRO A 944 4.80 -8.54 27.72
C PRO A 944 3.71 -8.34 26.66
N ALA A 945 2.44 -8.25 27.07
CA ALA A 945 1.33 -8.00 26.15
C ALA A 945 1.58 -6.75 25.28
N ASN A 946 1.26 -6.84 23.99
CA ASN A 946 1.46 -5.81 22.96
C ASN A 946 2.93 -5.39 22.78
N LYS A 947 3.87 -6.29 23.07
CA LYS A 947 5.31 -6.10 22.86
C LYS A 947 5.88 -7.24 22.03
N GLN A 948 7.03 -6.99 21.41
CA GLN A 948 7.84 -7.97 20.70
C GLN A 948 9.32 -7.74 21.00
N PHE A 949 10.17 -8.72 20.67
CA PHE A 949 11.62 -8.56 20.73
C PHE A 949 12.18 -8.08 19.40
N LEU A 950 13.06 -7.08 19.42
CA LEU A 950 13.83 -6.62 18.26
C LEU A 950 15.30 -6.93 18.50
N ALA A 951 15.92 -7.74 17.65
CA ALA A 951 17.36 -7.99 17.66
C ALA A 951 18.02 -7.25 16.49
N LEU A 952 19.01 -6.41 16.78
CA LEU A 952 19.82 -5.71 15.78
C LEU A 952 21.20 -6.36 15.68
N GLU A 953 21.66 -6.67 14.46
CA GLU A 953 23.04 -7.06 14.19
C GLU A 953 23.91 -5.81 13.99
N LEU A 954 24.91 -5.62 14.86
CA LEU A 954 25.81 -4.47 14.85
C LEU A 954 27.24 -4.85 14.50
N GLN A 955 27.93 -3.95 13.82
CA GLN A 955 29.38 -3.91 13.71
C GLN A 955 29.89 -2.57 14.25
N LEU A 956 30.75 -2.63 15.26
CA LEU A 956 31.33 -1.48 15.95
C LEU A 956 32.84 -1.43 15.71
N LYS A 957 33.34 -0.28 15.29
CA LYS A 957 34.76 -0.06 15.03
C LYS A 957 35.28 1.11 15.82
N ASN A 958 36.39 0.90 16.51
CA ASN A 958 37.07 1.95 17.28
C ASN A 958 37.80 2.90 16.33
N ILE A 959 37.44 4.19 16.38
CA ILE A 959 38.05 5.27 15.60
C ILE A 959 38.67 6.36 16.50
N THR A 960 38.93 6.04 17.77
CA THR A 960 39.59 6.97 18.70
C THR A 960 40.96 7.42 18.17
N PRO A 961 41.29 8.73 18.23
CA PRO A 961 42.54 9.26 17.65
C PRO A 961 43.81 8.61 18.21
N ASP A 962 43.81 8.29 19.51
CA ASP A 962 44.97 7.75 20.23
C ASP A 962 45.09 6.22 20.11
N LYS A 963 44.18 5.55 19.38
CA LYS A 963 44.13 4.09 19.23
C LYS A 963 44.15 3.37 20.58
N ILE A 964 43.40 3.88 21.54
CA ILE A 964 43.22 3.26 22.86
C ILE A 964 41.92 2.46 22.89
N PRO A 965 41.82 1.38 23.69
CA PRO A 965 40.56 0.68 23.86
C PRO A 965 39.46 1.63 24.32
N TYR A 966 38.30 1.57 23.67
CA TYR A 966 37.13 2.37 24.03
C TYR A 966 36.12 1.48 24.76
N LEU A 967 35.82 1.83 26.01
CA LEU A 967 34.92 1.06 26.88
C LEU A 967 33.56 1.74 26.96
N ILE A 968 32.52 1.02 26.57
CA ILE A 968 31.12 1.35 26.82
C ILE A 968 30.71 0.66 28.13
N PRO A 969 30.39 1.40 29.21
CA PRO A 969 30.17 0.84 30.54
C PRO A 969 28.96 -0.09 30.66
N SER A 970 27.92 0.16 29.88
CA SER A 970 26.66 -0.57 29.93
C SER A 970 25.91 -0.47 28.62
N PHE A 971 25.67 -1.58 27.91
CA PHE A 971 24.90 -1.53 26.68
C PHE A 971 23.45 -1.06 26.93
N SER A 972 22.84 -1.44 28.07
CA SER A 972 21.45 -1.09 28.38
C SER A 972 21.24 0.36 28.78
N SER A 973 22.31 1.06 29.19
CA SER A 973 22.27 2.47 29.57
C SER A 973 22.70 3.42 28.45
N HIS A 974 23.26 2.86 27.37
CA HIS A 974 23.83 3.63 26.26
C HIS A 974 23.13 3.40 24.93
N PHE A 975 22.59 2.20 24.65
CA PHE A 975 21.89 1.89 23.40
C PHE A 975 20.38 1.88 23.58
N TYR A 976 19.68 2.64 22.74
CA TYR A 976 18.22 2.76 22.73
C TYR A 976 17.69 2.69 21.31
N VAL A 977 16.54 2.04 21.11
CA VAL A 977 15.78 2.16 19.85
C VAL A 977 14.55 3.02 20.07
N ASN A 978 14.31 3.96 19.17
CA ASN A 978 12.99 4.58 19.04
C ASN A 978 12.18 3.81 18.00
N ILE A 979 10.88 3.66 18.26
CA ILE A 979 9.90 3.10 17.34
C ILE A 979 8.80 4.13 17.13
N ASN A 980 8.44 4.39 15.87
CA ASN A 980 7.33 5.26 15.45
C ASN A 980 7.38 6.69 16.06
N ASN A 981 8.57 7.18 16.44
CA ASN A 981 8.79 8.44 17.17
C ASN A 981 8.01 8.59 18.50
N GLU A 982 7.44 7.51 19.02
CA GLU A 982 6.56 7.52 20.20
C GLU A 982 7.29 7.28 21.52
N GLY A 983 8.40 6.52 21.52
CA GLY A 983 9.13 6.20 22.74
C GLY A 983 10.47 5.51 22.54
N SER A 984 11.36 5.68 23.53
CA SER A 984 12.72 5.14 23.53
C SER A 984 12.83 3.87 24.38
N TYR A 985 13.39 2.81 23.80
CA TYR A 985 13.48 1.48 24.40
C TYR A 985 14.95 1.07 24.60
N PRO A 986 15.41 0.83 25.84
CA PRO A 986 16.80 0.44 26.10
C PRO A 986 17.10 -0.96 25.62
N ALA A 987 18.37 -1.22 25.32
CA ALA A 987 18.85 -2.58 25.07
C ALA A 987 18.60 -3.47 26.31
N SER A 988 17.98 -4.62 26.07
CA SER A 988 17.50 -5.56 27.06
C SER A 988 18.54 -6.62 27.40
N GLN A 989 18.44 -7.18 28.61
CA GLN A 989 19.22 -8.36 29.03
C GLN A 989 18.93 -9.61 28.19
N ALA A 990 17.82 -9.63 27.44
CA ALA A 990 17.54 -10.65 26.42
C ALA A 990 18.66 -10.75 25.37
N THR A 991 19.49 -9.71 25.23
CA THR A 991 20.72 -9.70 24.42
C THR A 991 21.57 -10.94 24.66
N TRP A 992 21.75 -11.35 25.92
CA TRP A 992 22.59 -12.48 26.30
C TRP A 992 22.04 -13.85 25.91
N LEU A 993 20.81 -13.92 25.38
CA LEU A 993 20.21 -15.15 24.86
C LEU A 993 20.52 -15.38 23.38
N THR A 994 21.09 -14.38 22.69
CA THR A 994 21.59 -14.52 21.32
C THR A 994 22.85 -15.38 21.29
N GLU A 995 23.17 -15.96 20.14
CA GLU A 995 24.38 -16.79 20.01
C GLU A 995 25.65 -15.92 19.93
N THR A 996 25.52 -14.71 19.39
CA THR A 996 26.60 -13.72 19.29
C THR A 996 26.22 -12.41 19.98
N PRO A 997 26.07 -12.39 21.32
CA PRO A 997 25.71 -11.17 22.03
C PRO A 997 26.84 -10.14 21.93
N LEU A 998 26.49 -8.86 21.80
CA LEU A 998 27.49 -7.77 21.71
C LEU A 998 28.34 -7.65 22.98
N SER A 999 27.81 -8.10 24.12
CA SER A 999 28.50 -8.24 25.41
C SER A 999 28.39 -9.67 25.93
N LEU A 1000 29.36 -10.10 26.75
CA LEU A 1000 29.33 -11.44 27.32
C LEU A 1000 28.17 -11.59 28.31
N PRO A 1001 27.54 -12.78 28.40
CA PRO A 1001 26.46 -13.03 29.36
C PRO A 1001 26.85 -12.68 30.81
N GLY A 1002 26.06 -11.80 31.43
CA GLY A 1002 26.30 -11.29 32.78
C GLY A 1002 27.19 -10.05 32.86
N GLU A 1003 27.78 -9.61 31.74
CA GLU A 1003 28.63 -8.41 31.66
C GLU A 1003 27.90 -7.32 30.85
N PRO A 1004 27.55 -6.17 31.45
CA PRO A 1004 26.86 -5.11 30.72
C PRO A 1004 27.83 -4.29 29.83
N GLU A 1005 29.13 -4.42 30.03
CA GLU A 1005 30.14 -3.61 29.35
C GLU A 1005 30.49 -4.12 27.94
N VAL A 1006 30.84 -3.19 27.04
CA VAL A 1006 31.30 -3.48 25.67
C VAL A 1006 32.64 -2.81 25.45
N THR A 1007 33.68 -3.57 25.12
CA THR A 1007 35.03 -3.04 24.88
C THR A 1007 35.39 -3.10 23.39
N LEU A 1008 35.71 -1.95 22.79
CA LEU A 1008 36.17 -1.88 21.40
C LEU A 1008 37.70 -1.82 21.33
N SER A 1009 38.29 -2.84 20.73
CA SER A 1009 39.73 -2.92 20.46
C SER A 1009 40.14 -1.93 19.36
N PRO A 1010 41.33 -1.31 19.43
CA PRO A 1010 41.83 -0.43 18.37
C PRO A 1010 42.19 -1.12 17.04
N LYS A 1011 42.17 -2.45 16.99
CA LYS A 1011 42.71 -3.25 15.86
C LYS A 1011 41.69 -4.14 15.17
N GLU A 1012 40.57 -4.41 15.83
CA GLU A 1012 39.57 -5.39 15.39
C GLU A 1012 38.18 -4.77 15.58
N ASP A 1013 37.33 -4.98 14.58
CA ASP A 1013 35.92 -4.60 14.67
C ASP A 1013 35.19 -5.61 15.57
N LEU A 1014 34.28 -5.11 16.41
CA LEU A 1014 33.40 -5.95 17.21
C LEU A 1014 32.10 -6.16 16.46
N THR A 1015 31.70 -7.40 16.23
CA THR A 1015 30.38 -7.73 15.65
C THR A 1015 29.58 -8.53 16.67
N GLY A 1016 28.30 -8.20 16.83
CA GLY A 1016 27.40 -8.89 17.74
C GLY A 1016 25.98 -8.32 17.70
N THR A 1017 25.10 -8.88 18.51
CA THR A 1017 23.67 -8.57 18.51
C THR A 1017 23.28 -7.84 19.79
N LEU A 1018 22.37 -6.86 19.68
CA LEU A 1018 21.62 -6.29 20.80
C LEU A 1018 20.14 -6.60 20.65
N VAL A 1019 19.47 -6.98 21.74
CA VAL A 1019 18.02 -7.25 21.75
C VAL A 1019 17.30 -6.18 22.56
N PHE A 1020 16.15 -5.74 22.09
CA PHE A 1020 15.28 -4.72 22.67
C PHE A 1020 13.87 -5.29 22.84
N VAL A 1021 13.08 -4.73 23.76
CA VAL A 1021 11.65 -5.07 23.92
C VAL A 1021 10.84 -3.84 23.53
N ILE A 1022 10.13 -3.94 22.40
CA ILE A 1022 9.48 -2.83 21.71
C ILE A 1022 7.97 -3.10 21.52
N PRO A 1023 7.14 -2.10 21.17
CA PRO A 1023 5.75 -2.31 20.76
C PRO A 1023 5.62 -3.32 19.62
N ASP A 1024 4.56 -4.12 19.67
CA ASP A 1024 4.18 -5.01 18.57
C ASP A 1024 3.20 -4.29 17.64
N GLU A 1025 3.76 -3.38 16.84
CA GLU A 1025 3.02 -2.54 15.89
C GLU A 1025 3.78 -2.47 14.55
N PRO A 1026 3.10 -2.13 13.44
CA PRO A 1026 3.76 -1.86 12.16
C PRO A 1026 4.81 -0.77 12.29
N VAL A 1027 5.97 -1.02 11.68
CA VAL A 1027 7.13 -0.15 11.80
C VAL A 1027 7.12 0.86 10.66
N THR A 1028 6.72 2.10 10.98
CA THR A 1028 6.85 3.24 10.07
C THR A 1028 8.14 4.01 10.32
N GLN A 1029 8.73 3.86 11.51
CA GLN A 1029 9.99 4.49 11.89
C GLN A 1029 10.77 3.64 12.88
N THR A 1030 12.09 3.56 12.70
CA THR A 1030 13.01 3.00 13.69
C THR A 1030 14.33 3.75 13.64
N SER A 1031 14.87 4.09 14.80
CA SER A 1031 16.22 4.68 14.91
C SER A 1031 16.96 4.11 16.10
N LEU A 1032 18.25 3.84 15.91
CA LEU A 1032 19.17 3.43 16.96
C LEU A 1032 19.92 4.65 17.49
N HIS A 1033 19.93 4.81 18.80
CA HIS A 1033 20.60 5.88 19.49
C HIS A 1033 21.67 5.31 20.41
N PHE A 1034 22.86 5.91 20.34
CA PHE A 1034 23.95 5.63 21.26
C PHE A 1034 24.37 6.92 21.96
N TYR A 1035 24.20 6.97 23.28
CA TYR A 1035 24.47 8.17 24.06
C TYR A 1035 25.88 8.12 24.67
N ASP A 1036 26.78 9.00 24.21
CA ASP A 1036 28.08 9.25 24.84
C ASP A 1036 28.33 10.76 25.05
N LEU A 1037 28.69 11.13 26.28
CA LEU A 1037 28.99 12.52 26.69
C LEU A 1037 30.44 12.93 26.39
N GLY A 1038 31.35 11.98 26.23
CA GLY A 1038 32.77 12.22 25.98
C GLY A 1038 33.12 12.37 24.51
N TYR A 1039 32.44 11.61 23.63
CA TYR A 1039 32.77 11.53 22.21
C TYR A 1039 31.60 11.85 21.28
N GLU A 1040 30.55 12.51 21.80
CA GLU A 1040 29.29 12.86 21.13
C GLU A 1040 28.34 11.67 20.96
N HIS A 1041 27.04 11.97 20.94
CA HIS A 1041 26.00 10.99 20.72
C HIS A 1041 25.96 10.53 19.25
N ILE A 1042 25.45 9.33 19.02
CA ILE A 1042 25.10 8.81 17.70
C ILE A 1042 23.58 8.70 17.64
N HIS A 1043 23.00 9.27 16.58
CA HIS A 1043 21.61 9.04 16.21
C HIS A 1043 21.59 8.49 14.79
N LEU A 1044 21.21 7.22 14.67
CA LEU A 1044 21.19 6.50 13.40
C LEU A 1044 19.75 6.17 13.02
N PRO A 1045 19.14 6.87 12.05
CA PRO A 1045 17.89 6.40 11.46
C PRO A 1045 18.12 5.04 10.78
N LEU A 1046 17.25 4.08 11.05
CA LEU A 1046 17.28 2.75 10.42
C LEU A 1046 16.14 2.62 9.41
N ILE A 1047 14.93 3.07 9.77
CA ILE A 1047 13.72 3.05 8.95
C ILE A 1047 12.97 4.38 9.17
N GLY A 1048 12.42 4.97 8.11
CA GLY A 1048 11.51 6.12 8.21
C GLY A 1048 12.10 7.42 8.78
N LYS A 1049 11.21 8.37 9.10
CA LYS A 1049 11.49 9.76 9.50
C LYS A 1049 11.88 9.91 10.97
N MET A 1050 12.98 10.58 11.31
CA MET A 1050 13.34 10.87 12.70
C MET A 1050 12.92 12.30 13.13
N ASP A 1051 11.73 12.49 13.71
CA ASP A 1051 11.11 13.83 13.86
C ASP A 1051 11.61 14.69 15.03
N LYS A 1052 12.32 14.13 15.99
CA LYS A 1052 12.58 14.82 17.27
C LYS A 1052 14.07 15.02 17.53
N THR A 1053 14.43 16.26 17.80
CA THR A 1053 15.62 16.63 18.58
C THR A 1053 15.40 16.15 20.02
N PHE A 1054 15.77 14.89 20.28
CA PHE A 1054 15.52 14.25 21.57
C PHE A 1054 16.61 14.54 22.60
N GLN A 1055 16.14 14.92 23.80
CA GLN A 1055 16.88 15.41 24.96
C GLN A 1055 18.08 16.29 24.61
N GLN A 1056 17.86 17.61 24.59
CA GLN A 1056 18.93 18.57 24.87
C GLN A 1056 19.49 18.29 26.29
N LEU A 1057 20.37 17.29 26.40
CA LEU A 1057 21.35 17.18 27.48
C LEU A 1057 22.34 18.35 27.43
N ASP A 1058 22.33 19.10 26.32
CA ASP A 1058 23.17 20.26 26.04
C ASP A 1058 22.83 21.54 26.85
N GLU A 1059 21.67 21.61 27.53
CA GLU A 1059 21.28 22.77 28.35
C GLU A 1059 21.47 22.56 29.88
N LEU A 1060 22.62 22.01 30.31
CA LEU A 1060 22.91 21.87 31.74
C LEU A 1060 24.21 22.58 32.19
N PRO A 1061 24.26 23.15 33.41
CA PRO A 1061 25.12 24.29 33.71
C PRO A 1061 26.59 23.93 33.94
N VAL A 1062 27.49 24.78 33.42
CA VAL A 1062 28.93 24.72 33.66
C VAL A 1062 29.28 25.33 35.02
N LYS A 1063 29.52 24.49 36.04
CA LYS A 1063 30.39 24.88 37.17
C LYS A 1063 31.00 23.67 37.89
N ALA A 1064 32.33 23.68 37.98
CA ALA A 1064 33.11 22.64 38.66
C ALA A 1064 33.15 22.84 40.19
N PRO A 1065 33.07 21.76 40.99
CA PRO A 1065 33.63 21.73 42.34
C PRO A 1065 34.87 20.83 42.43
N ALA A 1066 35.75 21.20 43.36
CA ALA A 1066 37.07 20.60 43.58
C ALA A 1066 37.03 19.24 44.34
N LYS A 1067 38.14 18.51 44.16
CA LYS A 1067 38.46 17.12 44.58
C LYS A 1067 38.26 16.80 46.07
N ILE A 1068 38.00 15.52 46.36
CA ILE A 1068 38.50 14.78 47.55
C ILE A 1068 38.74 13.30 47.17
N THR A 1069 40.03 12.95 47.00
CA THR A 1069 40.69 11.62 47.17
C THR A 1069 40.13 10.39 46.44
N ASP A 1070 40.56 10.12 45.19
CA ASP A 1070 41.81 9.43 44.74
C ASP A 1070 41.67 7.98 44.27
N ALA A 1071 40.44 7.43 44.23
CA ALA A 1071 40.11 6.36 43.28
C ALA A 1071 38.72 6.55 42.64
N PHE A 1072 37.72 7.02 43.41
CA PHE A 1072 36.32 7.21 43.00
C PHE A 1072 35.73 8.51 43.57
N SER A 1073 34.92 9.25 42.81
CA SER A 1073 34.09 10.37 43.32
C SER A 1073 32.71 10.41 42.67
N ILE A 1074 31.67 10.65 43.47
CA ILE A 1074 30.28 10.89 43.02
C ILE A 1074 29.92 12.32 43.38
N ALA A 1075 29.44 13.12 42.41
CA ALA A 1075 29.00 14.48 42.64
C ALA A 1075 27.60 14.69 42.05
N VAL A 1076 26.61 15.02 42.88
CA VAL A 1076 25.28 15.41 42.38
C VAL A 1076 25.39 16.78 41.70
N THR A 1077 25.07 16.84 40.42
CA THR A 1077 25.25 18.02 39.56
C THR A 1077 23.95 18.78 39.32
N ALA A 1078 22.80 18.09 39.28
CA ALA A 1078 21.48 18.70 39.08
C ALA A 1078 20.33 17.90 39.73
N SER A 1079 19.18 18.55 39.91
CA SER A 1079 17.92 17.87 40.24
C SER A 1079 16.70 18.61 39.70
N LYS A 1080 15.71 17.90 39.15
CA LYS A 1080 14.49 18.47 38.55
C LYS A 1080 13.26 17.62 38.87
N LEU A 1081 12.11 18.28 39.07
CA LEU A 1081 10.81 17.61 39.17
C LEU A 1081 10.13 17.58 37.80
N VAL A 1082 9.58 16.44 37.41
CA VAL A 1082 8.82 16.24 36.17
C VAL A 1082 7.58 15.38 36.42
N ASP A 1083 6.53 15.58 35.64
CA ASP A 1083 5.27 14.82 35.68
C ASP A 1083 5.33 13.53 34.83
N LYS A 1084 6.26 13.44 33.88
CA LYS A 1084 6.58 12.24 33.11
C LYS A 1084 8.08 12.14 32.81
N VAL A 1085 8.55 10.91 32.63
CA VAL A 1085 9.89 10.59 32.11
C VAL A 1085 9.70 9.78 30.84
N ASP A 1086 10.01 10.37 29.69
CA ASP A 1086 9.77 9.76 28.37
C ASP A 1086 8.31 9.26 28.23
N ILE A 1087 8.09 7.97 27.93
CA ILE A 1087 6.76 7.32 27.86
C ILE A 1087 6.18 6.90 29.23
N TYR A 1088 6.89 7.17 30.33
CA TYR A 1088 6.50 6.74 31.67
C TYR A 1088 5.88 7.91 32.46
N PRO A 1089 4.54 8.06 32.51
CA PRO A 1089 3.89 9.04 33.37
C PRO A 1089 3.91 8.60 34.83
N THR A 1090 3.76 9.55 35.75
CA THR A 1090 3.45 9.20 37.14
C THR A 1090 2.04 8.58 37.19
N LYS A 1091 1.93 7.31 37.61
CA LYS A 1091 0.69 6.50 37.60
C LYS A 1091 -0.56 7.31 38.00
N GLU A 1092 -1.60 7.33 37.15
CA GLU A 1092 -3.03 7.75 37.25
C GLU A 1092 -3.53 8.83 38.26
N ARG A 1093 -2.71 9.28 39.21
CA ARG A 1093 -3.03 10.38 40.12
C ARG A 1093 -2.21 11.60 39.72
N ASN A 1094 -2.92 12.67 39.39
CA ASN A 1094 -2.36 13.97 38.97
C ASN A 1094 -1.56 14.70 40.09
N ASP A 1095 -1.23 14.05 41.21
CA ASP A 1095 -0.52 14.61 42.36
C ASP A 1095 0.88 14.01 42.58
N LEU A 1096 1.35 13.12 41.71
CA LEU A 1096 2.68 12.50 41.79
C LEU A 1096 3.66 13.11 40.76
N LEU A 1097 4.90 13.37 41.18
CA LEU A 1097 6.00 13.86 40.33
C LEU A 1097 7.23 12.96 40.47
N TYR A 1098 7.98 12.75 39.40
CA TYR A 1098 9.33 12.20 39.44
C TYR A 1098 10.33 13.27 39.85
N GLN A 1099 11.23 12.95 40.78
CA GLN A 1099 12.41 13.76 41.06
C GLN A 1099 13.63 13.12 40.39
N ILE A 1100 14.07 13.70 39.28
CA ILE A 1100 15.28 13.30 38.57
C ILE A 1100 16.47 13.93 39.31
N VAL A 1101 17.49 13.12 39.59
CA VAL A 1101 18.75 13.53 40.23
C VAL A 1101 19.89 13.06 39.33
N GLU A 1102 20.75 13.99 38.94
CA GLU A 1102 21.92 13.72 38.08
C GLU A 1102 23.19 13.70 38.95
N ALA A 1103 24.10 12.75 38.70
CA ALA A 1103 25.34 12.66 39.45
C ALA A 1103 26.52 12.19 38.60
N ASP A 1104 27.63 12.93 38.60
CA ASP A 1104 28.84 12.53 37.89
C ASP A 1104 29.63 11.49 38.70
N PHE A 1105 30.01 10.37 38.06
CA PHE A 1105 30.90 9.35 38.60
C PHE A 1105 32.27 9.43 37.92
N THR A 1106 33.29 9.92 38.65
CA THR A 1106 34.67 9.96 38.16
C THR A 1106 35.52 8.89 38.83
N THR A 1107 36.24 8.08 38.03
CA THR A 1107 37.24 7.13 38.55
C THR A 1107 38.64 7.36 37.96
N LYS A 1108 39.68 7.02 38.72
CA LYS A 1108 41.08 7.00 38.26
C LYS A 1108 41.61 5.59 37.96
N VAL A 1109 40.85 4.55 38.29
CA VAL A 1109 41.20 3.14 38.13
C VAL A 1109 40.00 2.38 37.58
N GLN A 1110 40.22 1.32 36.82
CA GLN A 1110 39.10 0.47 36.42
C GLN A 1110 38.60 -0.29 37.65
N ALA A 1111 37.36 -0.03 38.09
CA ALA A 1111 36.71 -0.91 39.07
C ALA A 1111 35.20 -0.93 38.90
N LEU A 1112 34.63 -2.07 39.27
CA LEU A 1112 33.20 -2.28 39.38
C LEU A 1112 32.67 -1.55 40.62
N LEU A 1113 31.77 -0.59 40.43
CA LEU A 1113 30.97 -0.02 41.51
C LEU A 1113 29.84 -1.01 41.84
N ASP A 1114 30.20 -2.08 42.57
CA ASP A 1114 29.29 -3.18 42.94
C ASP A 1114 28.34 -2.78 44.07
N ILE A 1115 27.41 -1.89 43.74
CA ILE A 1115 26.28 -1.53 44.60
C ILE A 1115 24.99 -1.79 43.84
N GLN A 1116 23.99 -2.36 44.51
CA GLN A 1116 22.63 -2.45 44.00
C GLN A 1116 21.89 -1.13 44.33
N PRO A 1117 21.78 -0.15 43.41
CA PRO A 1117 21.37 1.20 43.74
C PRO A 1117 19.95 1.26 44.31
N HIS A 1118 19.02 0.46 43.76
CA HIS A 1118 17.64 0.34 44.27
C HIS A 1118 17.55 -0.15 45.73
N GLU A 1119 18.54 -0.91 46.20
CA GLU A 1119 18.59 -1.42 47.56
C GLU A 1119 19.37 -0.52 48.52
N ARG A 1120 20.19 0.41 47.99
CA ARG A 1120 21.22 1.11 48.76
C ARG A 1120 21.08 2.63 48.73
N LEU A 1121 20.35 3.18 47.76
CA LEU A 1121 20.13 4.61 47.59
C LEU A 1121 18.67 4.97 47.89
N TRP A 1122 18.51 5.97 48.75
CA TRP A 1122 17.21 6.57 49.06
C TRP A 1122 17.30 8.08 48.89
N LEU A 1123 16.28 8.65 48.28
CA LEU A 1123 16.11 10.09 48.25
C LEU A 1123 15.56 10.53 49.61
N ARG A 1124 16.36 11.33 50.31
CA ARG A 1124 16.00 11.88 51.63
C ARG A 1124 15.30 13.22 51.47
N ILE A 1125 14.00 13.23 51.73
CA ILE A 1125 13.16 14.43 51.74
C ILE A 1125 13.04 14.91 53.18
N HIS A 1126 13.46 16.14 53.45
CA HIS A 1126 13.32 16.74 54.77
C HIS A 1126 11.88 17.18 55.01
N THR A 1127 11.23 16.62 56.03
CA THR A 1127 9.88 17.04 56.46
C THR A 1127 9.91 17.61 57.88
N ALA A 1128 8.85 18.33 58.27
CA ALA A 1128 8.72 18.90 59.62
C ALA A 1128 8.76 17.84 60.74
N ASN A 1129 8.48 16.57 60.44
CA ASN A 1129 8.45 15.46 61.40
C ASN A 1129 9.67 14.52 61.29
N GLY A 1130 10.70 14.92 60.51
CA GLY A 1130 11.89 14.11 60.25
C GLY A 1130 12.10 13.79 58.77
N PRO A 1131 13.21 13.14 58.41
CA PRO A 1131 13.48 12.77 57.02
C PRO A 1131 12.55 11.64 56.54
N LEU A 1132 11.85 11.85 55.45
CA LEU A 1132 11.18 10.81 54.67
C LEU A 1132 12.17 10.25 53.66
N LEU A 1133 12.30 8.92 53.61
CA LEU A 1133 13.14 8.23 52.64
C LEU A 1133 12.23 7.62 51.58
N THR A 1134 12.40 8.02 50.32
CA THR A 1134 11.74 7.37 49.19
C THR A 1134 12.73 6.52 48.41
N LYS A 1135 12.27 5.37 47.92
CA LYS A 1135 13.08 4.46 47.11
C LYS A 1135 13.24 5.01 45.69
N MET A 1136 14.31 4.59 45.02
CA MET A 1136 14.51 4.85 43.60
C MET A 1136 13.37 4.21 42.78
N SER A 1137 12.86 4.96 41.79
CA SER A 1137 11.76 4.51 40.93
C SER A 1137 12.24 3.47 39.94
N GLU A 1138 11.39 2.49 39.62
CA GLU A 1138 11.68 1.49 38.57
C GLU A 1138 11.92 2.12 37.19
N VAL A 1139 11.43 3.34 36.95
CA VAL A 1139 11.69 4.11 35.73
C VAL A 1139 13.18 4.45 35.55
N THR A 1140 13.98 4.42 36.62
CA THR A 1140 15.44 4.58 36.51
C THR A 1140 16.08 3.48 35.65
N ASN A 1141 15.49 2.28 35.57
CA ASN A 1141 16.01 1.18 34.73
C ASN A 1141 15.91 1.45 33.22
N VAL A 1142 15.04 2.38 32.82
CA VAL A 1142 14.67 2.62 31.41
C VAL A 1142 15.07 4.02 30.94
N MET A 1143 15.70 4.82 31.82
CA MET A 1143 16.23 6.15 31.50
C MET A 1143 17.65 6.06 30.94
N PRO A 1144 18.03 6.82 29.89
CA PRO A 1144 19.42 7.01 29.47
C PRO A 1144 20.32 7.35 30.64
N PHE A 1145 21.47 6.66 30.76
CA PHE A 1145 22.39 6.77 31.90
C PHE A 1145 21.78 6.43 33.28
N GLY A 1146 20.64 5.75 33.33
CA GLY A 1146 19.99 5.37 34.59
C GLY A 1146 20.85 4.46 35.48
N PHE A 1147 21.24 4.96 36.65
CA PHE A 1147 22.05 4.20 37.60
C PHE A 1147 21.21 3.25 38.47
N ALA A 1148 20.84 2.10 37.89
CA ALA A 1148 19.98 1.11 38.53
C ALA A 1148 20.64 -0.25 38.82
N SER A 1149 21.89 -0.46 38.38
CA SER A 1149 22.65 -1.70 38.57
C SER A 1149 24.15 -1.40 38.81
N PRO A 1150 24.96 -2.39 39.22
CA PRO A 1150 26.42 -2.24 39.27
C PRO A 1150 27.00 -1.78 37.93
N VAL A 1151 27.87 -0.78 37.94
CA VAL A 1151 28.50 -0.22 36.72
C VAL A 1151 30.02 -0.31 36.83
N MET A 1152 30.70 -0.75 35.77
CA MET A 1152 32.15 -0.68 35.71
C MET A 1152 32.58 0.72 35.29
N LEU A 1153 33.41 1.34 36.12
CA LEU A 1153 33.96 2.66 35.85
C LEU A 1153 35.40 2.46 35.40
N ALA A 1154 35.80 3.03 34.26
CA ALA A 1154 37.17 2.97 33.74
C ALA A 1154 37.86 4.34 33.68
N PRO A 1155 39.20 4.39 33.67
CA PRO A 1155 39.93 5.62 33.38
C PRO A 1155 39.52 6.09 31.98
N SER A 1156 38.97 7.31 31.89
CA SER A 1156 38.42 7.94 30.66
C SER A 1156 36.96 7.65 30.30
N SER A 1157 36.21 6.81 31.05
CA SER A 1157 34.75 6.71 30.87
C SER A 1157 34.04 7.84 31.64
N ILE A 1158 33.28 8.69 30.94
CA ILE A 1158 32.41 9.70 31.57
C ILE A 1158 31.07 9.01 31.87
N ASN A 1159 30.82 8.70 33.14
CA ASN A 1159 29.57 8.10 33.60
C ASN A 1159 28.75 9.15 34.37
N LYS A 1160 27.49 9.34 34.01
CA LYS A 1160 26.51 10.19 34.69
C LYS A 1160 25.36 9.38 35.28
#